data_AF-A0A356L2V7-F1
#
_entry.id   AF-A0A356L2V7-F1
#
_cell.length_a   1.000
_cell.length_b   1.000
_cell.length_c   1.000
_cell.angle_alpha   90.00
_cell.angle_beta   90.00
_cell.angle_gamma   90.00
#
_symmetry.space_group_name_H-M   'P 1'
#
loop_
_entity.id
_entity.type
_entity.pdbx_description
1 polymer ?
#
loop_
_entity_poly.entity_id
_entity_poly.type
_entity_poly.pdbx_seq_one_letter_code
_entity_poly.pdbx_strand_id
1 'polypeptide(L)'
;MIIGIAVSCTVFSKDPVVPAIADPEGEYLSVTEEGRTYSITNLKMYEQLKLAYGESVLLDKIDADILKTLPKGTSNYYDVITLAEIDAAIEEAIFPDGRDGLSAEEIQTTIDDYYDGLYTSSGLRTEDDVRAYHRLLLAKKLYATDQLTLAVETADAAAAADADLDPYFTDDEISTYYDANYMNGYWTIIVPFSTAAEGEDLLAQLGYSIHEKDSAVTTDFNRWVKDVAGVETTLTPYEIVKAFIDMYNTVHSGEIAEYPTSTLTLVKDTQYGEIAADTGTKIVFGTEVSDTDETLNELYFTYDELVAYQSEIENYIKRTMKETYEGFVSPEISATTTWYTPTLRSYDSGELYCFILKIAEEVAPEEEDVTAEIKAALFEKELTQTYINTAIVKLRAEKGLVIYDPDLEESYVSTAKSYSQTFATSKETSETLIAKVGEVRYSADELFDLLDKKYGITLAYAEINYQRMLNSLEFNQIYDYYLTEAPDKERILDAEKWGAIITQANNLKNNFVAGAYQTYGFGPEYGWKNFIRDVYGAEDDHDLLYALLYSQIKSDYAASLGDLEDLDETSALWLTYVEKMQSIVDEYYSVAGIQLLICINDEDGNKVDPADWTVYQTDLAKELYQQIWTYMREISGESAAKFQAIADAFTASPRFLATVAQDLASQPAGFDYVFRDLIEVAKFKSAGLSLEYADLGTYTNASETDNAPTDAAKIIWDATENKPSTEHTPYLNAADDLGNWTYLVTENGYHAYINTSVNQIAIWDETNSTVLPTFLMVKTYLADSAAEYLLDADGNETEEEFTTAMGTAVTSFFTPVKTELTGTDYSNIQLFSQMKALDITFNGGNYTREEFNAFLDLQIAASDESLAYFGTK
;
A
#
# COMPACT_ATOMS: atom_id res chain seq x y z
N MET A 1 61.81 -16.19 21.56
CA MET A 1 60.90 -17.28 21.97
C MET A 1 59.68 -17.18 21.05
N ILE A 2 59.83 -17.45 19.76
CA ILE A 2 59.57 -18.72 19.05
C ILE A 2 58.27 -19.42 19.46
N ILE A 3 57.19 -19.08 18.75
CA ILE A 3 56.21 -19.97 18.09
C ILE A 3 55.84 -19.17 16.82
N GLY A 4 56.24 -19.49 15.60
CA GLY A 4 56.10 -20.76 14.91
C GLY A 4 54.96 -20.66 13.90
N ILE A 5 55.02 -19.70 12.96
CA ILE A 5 54.13 -19.65 11.79
C ILE A 5 54.49 -20.84 10.92
N ALA A 6 53.70 -21.91 11.02
CA ALA A 6 53.73 -22.99 10.06
C ALA A 6 53.09 -22.45 8.77
N VAL A 7 53.94 -22.14 7.81
CA VAL A 7 53.60 -22.07 6.39
C VAL A 7 53.16 -23.49 6.00
N SER A 8 51.85 -23.76 6.06
CA SER A 8 51.25 -24.94 5.45
C SER A 8 51.10 -24.66 3.95
N CYS A 9 51.79 -25.47 3.17
CA CYS A 9 51.78 -25.53 1.73
C CYS A 9 50.40 -25.25 1.11
N THR A 10 50.39 -24.36 0.11
CA THR A 10 49.48 -24.41 -1.03
C THR A 10 49.49 -25.82 -1.59
N VAL A 11 48.55 -26.63 -1.10
CA VAL A 11 48.13 -27.85 -1.79
C VAL A 11 47.46 -27.35 -3.06
N PHE A 12 47.96 -27.80 -4.21
CA PHE A 12 47.28 -27.69 -5.49
C PHE A 12 45.83 -28.18 -5.29
N SER A 13 44.87 -27.27 -5.14
CA SER A 13 43.46 -27.62 -5.23
C SER A 13 43.27 -28.06 -6.67
N LYS A 14 43.04 -29.36 -6.88
CA LYS A 14 42.33 -29.78 -8.07
C LYS A 14 41.01 -29.04 -8.07
N ASP A 15 40.62 -28.48 -9.21
CA ASP A 15 39.29 -27.92 -9.36
C ASP A 15 38.26 -28.97 -8.90
N PRO A 16 37.24 -28.55 -8.11
CA PRO A 16 36.25 -29.48 -7.61
C PRO A 16 35.54 -30.18 -8.78
N VAL A 17 35.19 -31.45 -8.60
CA VAL A 17 34.41 -32.19 -9.61
C VAL A 17 32.98 -31.64 -9.58
N VAL A 18 32.57 -30.98 -10.66
CA VAL A 18 31.22 -30.43 -10.83
C VAL A 18 30.37 -31.42 -11.63
N PRO A 19 29.16 -31.78 -11.16
CA PRO A 19 28.25 -32.63 -11.93
C PRO A 19 27.88 -31.99 -13.28
N ALA A 20 27.97 -32.75 -14.36
CA ALA A 20 27.68 -32.28 -15.72
C ALA A 20 26.46 -32.98 -16.32
N ILE A 21 25.73 -32.25 -17.17
CA ILE A 21 24.66 -32.78 -18.02
C ILE A 21 25.23 -33.69 -19.12
N ALA A 22 24.41 -34.60 -19.65
CA ALA A 22 24.87 -35.63 -20.59
C ALA A 22 25.26 -35.10 -21.98
N ASP A 23 24.63 -34.03 -22.46
CA ASP A 23 24.86 -33.42 -23.78
C ASP A 23 25.12 -31.90 -23.68
N PRO A 24 26.27 -31.47 -23.12
CA PRO A 24 26.55 -30.07 -22.84
C PRO A 24 26.71 -29.20 -24.10
N GLU A 25 27.27 -29.77 -25.17
CA GLU A 25 27.48 -29.09 -26.46
C GLU A 25 26.26 -29.19 -27.39
N GLY A 26 25.21 -29.89 -26.97
CA GLY A 26 23.94 -29.96 -27.69
C GLY A 26 23.33 -28.57 -27.86
N GLU A 27 22.73 -28.31 -29.01
CA GLU A 27 22.01 -27.07 -29.28
C GLU A 27 20.70 -27.06 -28.50
N TYR A 28 20.51 -26.09 -27.60
CA TYR A 28 19.28 -25.87 -26.85
C TYR A 28 18.26 -25.10 -27.70
N LEU A 29 18.71 -23.99 -28.30
CA LEU A 29 17.95 -23.24 -29.30
C LEU A 29 18.88 -22.60 -30.33
N SER A 30 18.34 -22.30 -31.50
CA SER A 30 19.00 -21.50 -32.52
C SER A 30 18.06 -20.44 -33.09
N VAL A 31 18.65 -19.32 -33.49
CA VAL A 31 17.95 -18.20 -34.12
C VAL A 31 18.65 -17.87 -35.43
N THR A 32 17.88 -17.71 -36.50
CA THR A 32 18.38 -17.26 -37.79
C THR A 32 17.77 -15.91 -38.14
N GLU A 33 18.63 -14.90 -38.30
CA GLU A 33 18.25 -13.54 -38.66
C GLU A 33 19.33 -12.95 -39.58
N GLU A 34 18.94 -12.25 -40.65
CA GLU A 34 19.89 -11.65 -41.62
C GLU A 34 20.92 -12.61 -42.25
N GLY A 35 20.61 -13.92 -42.29
CA GLY A 35 21.56 -14.94 -42.75
C GLY A 35 22.70 -15.24 -41.76
N ARG A 36 22.65 -14.69 -40.55
CA ARG A 36 23.46 -15.09 -39.40
C ARG A 36 22.66 -16.09 -38.57
N THR A 37 23.29 -17.18 -38.16
CA THR A 37 22.68 -18.16 -37.25
C THR A 37 23.53 -18.26 -36.01
N TYR A 38 22.93 -17.98 -34.86
CA TYR A 38 23.56 -18.14 -33.56
C TYR A 38 22.77 -19.15 -32.74
N SER A 39 23.51 -19.94 -31.97
CA SER A 39 22.97 -21.03 -31.17
C SER A 39 23.36 -20.87 -29.71
N ILE A 40 22.46 -21.33 -28.85
CA ILE A 40 22.68 -21.43 -27.40
C ILE A 40 22.81 -22.92 -27.09
N THR A 41 23.84 -23.29 -26.33
CA THR A 41 24.08 -24.68 -25.94
C THR A 41 23.30 -25.04 -24.67
N ASN A 42 23.07 -26.34 -24.46
CA ASN A 42 22.49 -26.85 -23.22
C ASN A 42 23.32 -26.47 -22.00
N LEU A 43 24.67 -26.46 -22.11
CA LEU A 43 25.55 -26.09 -21.01
C LEU A 43 25.29 -24.65 -20.54
N LYS A 44 25.27 -23.70 -21.48
CA LYS A 44 25.04 -22.27 -21.15
C LYS A 44 23.69 -22.08 -20.46
N MET A 45 22.66 -22.72 -21.01
CA MET A 45 21.32 -22.66 -20.48
C MET A 45 21.26 -23.24 -19.06
N TYR A 46 21.80 -24.43 -18.87
CA TYR A 46 21.84 -25.11 -17.58
C TYR A 46 22.60 -24.30 -16.51
N GLU A 47 23.79 -23.76 -16.81
CA GLU A 47 24.60 -23.02 -15.84
C GLU A 47 23.89 -21.74 -15.36
N GLN A 48 23.29 -20.98 -16.28
CA GLN A 48 22.55 -19.77 -15.93
C GLN A 48 21.27 -20.07 -15.14
N LEU A 49 20.51 -21.10 -15.51
CA LEU A 49 19.34 -21.54 -14.73
C LEU A 49 19.73 -22.06 -13.35
N LYS A 50 20.82 -22.84 -13.27
CA LYS A 50 21.33 -23.39 -12.00
C LYS A 50 21.75 -22.25 -11.06
N LEU A 51 22.41 -21.23 -11.59
CA LEU A 51 22.82 -20.07 -10.81
C LEU A 51 21.62 -19.27 -10.28
N ALA A 52 20.60 -19.04 -11.10
CA ALA A 52 19.45 -18.23 -10.72
C ALA A 52 18.40 -18.96 -9.87
N TYR A 53 18.14 -20.24 -10.18
CA TYR A 53 16.99 -20.99 -9.63
C TYR A 53 17.34 -22.41 -9.16
N GLY A 54 18.61 -22.84 -9.30
CA GLY A 54 19.02 -24.23 -9.07
C GLY A 54 18.73 -24.74 -7.66
N GLU A 55 19.04 -23.94 -6.64
CA GLU A 55 18.80 -24.35 -5.23
C GLU A 55 17.31 -24.50 -4.94
N SER A 56 16.50 -23.47 -5.23
CA SER A 56 15.07 -23.47 -4.89
C SER A 56 14.31 -24.59 -5.58
N VAL A 57 14.53 -24.80 -6.89
CA VAL A 57 13.89 -25.86 -7.66
C VAL A 57 14.31 -27.24 -7.19
N LEU A 58 15.61 -27.44 -6.89
CA LEU A 58 16.11 -28.70 -6.35
C LEU A 58 15.47 -29.00 -5.00
N LEU A 59 15.41 -28.01 -4.10
CA LEU A 59 14.86 -28.18 -2.76
C LEU A 59 13.36 -28.47 -2.78
N ASP A 60 12.57 -27.79 -3.62
CA ASP A 60 11.14 -28.08 -3.76
C ASP A 60 10.89 -29.50 -4.24
N LYS A 61 11.69 -29.98 -5.20
CA LYS A 61 11.62 -31.36 -5.67
C LYS A 61 11.97 -32.35 -4.56
N ILE A 62 13.04 -32.09 -3.82
CA ILE A 62 13.47 -32.90 -2.68
C ILE A 62 12.38 -32.94 -1.60
N ASP A 63 11.80 -31.80 -1.26
CA ASP A 63 10.76 -31.70 -0.23
C ASP A 63 9.53 -32.50 -0.60
N ALA A 64 9.05 -32.35 -1.84
CA ALA A 64 7.92 -33.11 -2.34
C ALA A 64 8.18 -34.61 -2.26
N ASP A 65 9.37 -35.06 -2.67
CA ASP A 65 9.73 -36.47 -2.65
C ASP A 65 9.91 -37.02 -1.22
N ILE A 66 10.50 -36.25 -0.30
CA ILE A 66 10.59 -36.63 1.11
C ILE A 66 9.17 -36.74 1.72
N LEU A 67 8.32 -35.74 1.53
CA LEU A 67 6.96 -35.71 2.10
C LEU A 67 6.08 -36.85 1.56
N LYS A 68 6.31 -37.30 0.32
CA LYS A 68 5.66 -38.50 -0.26
C LYS A 68 6.08 -39.81 0.42
N THR A 69 7.25 -39.85 1.05
CA THR A 69 7.75 -41.06 1.75
C THR A 69 7.34 -41.12 3.22
N LEU A 70 6.93 -40.00 3.81
CA LEU A 70 6.60 -39.92 5.23
C LEU A 70 5.12 -40.27 5.48
N PRO A 71 4.82 -41.28 6.31
CA PRO A 71 3.44 -41.69 6.57
C PRO A 71 2.66 -40.63 7.37
N LYS A 72 1.42 -40.36 6.96
CA LYS A 72 0.44 -39.54 7.68
C LYS A 72 -0.92 -40.24 7.62
N GLY A 73 -1.33 -40.83 8.74
CA GLY A 73 -2.53 -41.67 8.81
C GLY A 73 -2.46 -42.85 7.84
N THR A 74 -3.40 -42.93 6.89
CA THR A 74 -3.43 -43.96 5.84
C THR A 74 -2.73 -43.54 4.53
N SER A 75 -2.15 -42.34 4.48
CA SER A 75 -1.48 -41.76 3.30
C SER A 75 -0.07 -41.26 3.68
N ASN A 76 0.45 -40.28 2.95
CA ASN A 76 1.66 -39.52 3.26
C ASN A 76 1.35 -38.02 3.34
N TYR A 77 2.30 -37.20 3.81
CA TYR A 77 2.09 -35.76 4.01
C TYR A 77 1.77 -34.98 2.74
N TYR A 78 2.16 -35.47 1.57
CA TYR A 78 1.91 -34.81 0.29
C TYR A 78 0.55 -35.21 -0.30
N ASP A 79 0.28 -36.52 -0.36
CA ASP A 79 -0.91 -37.08 -1.01
C ASP A 79 -2.17 -37.02 -0.13
N VAL A 80 -2.04 -36.74 1.18
CA VAL A 80 -3.18 -36.51 2.08
C VAL A 80 -3.90 -35.20 1.78
N ILE A 81 -3.19 -34.20 1.25
CA ILE A 81 -3.77 -32.90 0.87
C ILE A 81 -4.77 -33.12 -0.28
N THR A 82 -6.00 -32.70 -0.05
CA THR A 82 -7.13 -32.87 -0.97
C THR A 82 -7.20 -31.73 -1.98
N LEU A 83 -7.90 -31.96 -3.10
CA LEU A 83 -8.12 -30.93 -4.11
C LEU A 83 -8.90 -29.73 -3.54
N ALA A 84 -9.86 -29.95 -2.64
CA ALA A 84 -10.63 -28.88 -2.02
C ALA A 84 -9.77 -27.97 -1.14
N GLU A 85 -8.79 -28.52 -0.41
CA GLU A 85 -7.83 -27.72 0.37
C GLU A 85 -6.90 -26.91 -0.54
N ILE A 86 -6.50 -27.48 -1.69
CA ILE A 86 -5.68 -26.78 -2.68
C ILE A 86 -6.46 -25.63 -3.33
N ASP A 87 -7.68 -25.88 -3.78
CA ASP A 87 -8.51 -24.86 -4.42
C ASP A 87 -8.87 -23.73 -3.42
N ALA A 88 -9.08 -24.06 -2.14
CA ALA A 88 -9.29 -23.05 -1.09
C ALA A 88 -8.04 -22.19 -0.84
N ALA A 89 -6.85 -22.79 -0.85
CA ALA A 89 -5.59 -22.04 -0.71
C ALA A 89 -5.30 -21.16 -1.94
N ILE A 90 -5.71 -21.59 -3.13
CA ILE A 90 -5.65 -20.75 -4.34
C ILE A 90 -6.63 -19.59 -4.21
N GLU A 91 -7.86 -19.85 -3.77
CA GLU A 91 -8.88 -18.82 -3.56
C GLU A 91 -8.42 -17.76 -2.55
N GLU A 92 -7.89 -18.16 -1.40
CA GLU A 92 -7.33 -17.26 -0.38
C GLU A 92 -6.12 -16.47 -0.91
N ALA A 93 -5.33 -17.04 -1.82
CA ALA A 93 -4.22 -16.34 -2.45
C ALA A 93 -4.65 -15.31 -3.50
N ILE A 94 -5.80 -15.52 -4.17
CA ILE A 94 -6.37 -14.56 -5.14
C ILE A 94 -7.19 -13.48 -4.41
N PHE A 95 -7.94 -13.88 -3.38
CA PHE A 95 -8.89 -13.03 -2.65
C PHE A 95 -8.67 -13.15 -1.13
N PRO A 96 -7.61 -12.56 -0.57
CA PRO A 96 -7.32 -12.64 0.86
C PRO A 96 -8.43 -12.03 1.73
N ASP A 97 -9.10 -10.99 1.23
CA ASP A 97 -10.20 -10.28 1.91
C ASP A 97 -11.60 -10.76 1.46
N GLY A 98 -11.66 -11.83 0.67
CA GLY A 98 -12.88 -12.31 0.03
C GLY A 98 -13.27 -11.52 -1.21
N ARG A 99 -14.49 -11.75 -1.71
CA ARG A 99 -15.00 -11.17 -2.98
C ARG A 99 -16.05 -10.08 -2.77
N ASP A 100 -16.38 -9.78 -1.53
CA ASP A 100 -17.48 -8.89 -1.21
C ASP A 100 -17.16 -7.46 -1.69
N GLY A 101 -18.09 -6.84 -2.41
CA GLY A 101 -17.91 -5.51 -2.99
C GLY A 101 -17.30 -5.48 -4.40
N LEU A 102 -16.78 -6.58 -4.93
CA LEU A 102 -16.16 -6.63 -6.27
C LEU A 102 -17.18 -6.93 -7.39
N SER A 103 -17.02 -6.26 -8.52
CA SER A 103 -17.75 -6.54 -9.76
C SER A 103 -17.24 -7.82 -10.45
N ALA A 104 -18.04 -8.34 -11.39
CA ALA A 104 -17.64 -9.54 -12.15
C ALA A 104 -16.41 -9.31 -13.05
N GLU A 105 -16.18 -8.06 -13.47
CA GLU A 105 -15.02 -7.69 -14.28
C GLU A 105 -13.76 -7.64 -13.41
N GLU A 106 -13.82 -6.98 -12.25
CA GLU A 106 -12.72 -6.95 -11.27
C GLU A 106 -12.32 -8.36 -10.83
N ILE A 107 -13.30 -9.23 -10.52
CA ILE A 107 -13.04 -10.62 -10.16
C ILE A 107 -12.26 -11.36 -11.26
N GLN A 108 -12.63 -11.17 -12.53
CA GLN A 108 -11.95 -11.86 -13.64
C GLN A 108 -10.54 -11.31 -13.85
N THR A 109 -10.37 -9.99 -13.80
CA THR A 109 -9.05 -9.34 -13.88
C THR A 109 -8.12 -9.83 -12.78
N THR A 110 -8.58 -9.87 -11.52
CA THR A 110 -7.75 -10.37 -10.40
C THR A 110 -7.34 -11.84 -10.57
N ILE A 111 -8.23 -12.67 -11.14
CA ILE A 111 -7.90 -14.07 -11.46
C ILE A 111 -6.83 -14.12 -12.55
N ASP A 112 -7.02 -13.38 -13.65
CA ASP A 112 -6.10 -13.38 -14.78
C ASP A 112 -4.72 -12.87 -14.35
N ASP A 113 -4.65 -11.76 -13.60
CA ASP A 113 -3.41 -11.20 -13.04
C ASP A 113 -2.64 -12.20 -12.18
N TYR A 114 -3.36 -12.98 -11.36
CA TYR A 114 -2.75 -14.00 -10.51
C TYR A 114 -2.08 -15.11 -11.34
N TYR A 115 -2.80 -15.65 -12.32
CA TYR A 115 -2.27 -16.73 -13.16
C TYR A 115 -1.17 -16.24 -14.12
N ASP A 116 -1.32 -15.05 -14.70
CA ASP A 116 -0.33 -14.44 -15.59
C ASP A 116 0.95 -14.05 -14.81
N GLY A 117 0.77 -13.58 -13.57
CA GLY A 117 1.86 -13.33 -12.64
C GLY A 117 2.65 -14.60 -12.30
N LEU A 118 1.98 -15.73 -12.02
CA LEU A 118 2.65 -17.02 -11.78
C LEU A 118 3.28 -17.62 -13.04
N TYR A 119 2.67 -17.40 -14.21
CA TYR A 119 3.22 -17.81 -15.50
C TYR A 119 4.57 -17.10 -15.74
N THR A 120 4.62 -15.78 -15.56
CA THR A 120 5.79 -14.97 -15.87
C THR A 120 6.89 -15.03 -14.81
N SER A 121 6.53 -15.03 -13.53
CA SER A 121 7.48 -15.01 -12.41
C SER A 121 8.03 -16.38 -12.02
N SER A 122 7.20 -17.43 -12.13
CA SER A 122 7.48 -18.75 -11.54
C SER A 122 7.41 -19.89 -12.57
N GLY A 123 6.99 -19.59 -13.80
CA GLY A 123 6.91 -20.59 -14.85
C GLY A 123 5.77 -21.58 -14.68
N LEU A 124 4.77 -21.28 -13.85
CA LEU A 124 3.64 -22.16 -13.59
C LEU A 124 2.58 -21.92 -14.67
N ARG A 125 2.73 -22.61 -15.80
CA ARG A 125 1.95 -22.34 -17.02
C ARG A 125 0.57 -23.00 -17.07
N THR A 126 0.29 -23.90 -16.14
CA THR A 126 -0.97 -24.67 -16.11
C THR A 126 -1.58 -24.67 -14.72
N GLU A 127 -2.90 -24.83 -14.64
CA GLU A 127 -3.59 -25.04 -13.35
C GLU A 127 -2.98 -26.19 -12.54
N ASP A 128 -2.53 -27.26 -13.20
CA ASP A 128 -1.93 -28.40 -12.52
C ASP A 128 -0.56 -28.06 -11.91
N ASP A 129 0.22 -27.18 -12.54
CA ASP A 129 1.48 -26.68 -11.97
C ASP A 129 1.21 -25.78 -10.77
N VAL A 130 0.20 -24.91 -10.84
CA VAL A 130 -0.24 -24.04 -9.73
C VAL A 130 -0.76 -24.89 -8.56
N ARG A 131 -1.60 -25.89 -8.83
CA ARG A 131 -2.09 -26.84 -7.81
C ARG A 131 -0.95 -27.63 -7.17
N ALA A 132 0.05 -28.07 -7.95
CA ALA A 132 1.20 -28.79 -7.43
C ALA A 132 2.07 -27.91 -6.51
N TYR A 133 2.20 -26.63 -6.83
CA TYR A 133 2.87 -25.63 -6.00
C TYR A 133 2.16 -25.45 -4.64
N HIS A 134 0.86 -25.16 -4.66
CA HIS A 134 0.06 -25.01 -3.44
C HIS A 134 0.00 -26.28 -2.60
N ARG A 135 -0.09 -27.45 -3.24
CA ARG A 135 -0.02 -28.73 -2.55
C ARG A 135 1.27 -28.91 -1.76
N LEU A 136 2.40 -28.47 -2.32
CA LEU A 136 3.69 -28.53 -1.62
C LEU A 136 3.71 -27.60 -0.41
N LEU A 137 3.19 -26.37 -0.55
CA LEU A 137 3.09 -25.42 0.57
C LEU A 137 2.23 -25.97 1.72
N LEU A 138 1.04 -26.49 1.40
CA LEU A 138 0.14 -27.10 2.39
C LEU A 138 0.77 -28.33 3.05
N ALA A 139 1.45 -29.19 2.29
CA ALA A 139 2.14 -30.36 2.84
C ALA A 139 3.28 -29.96 3.80
N LYS A 140 4.04 -28.90 3.46
CA LYS A 140 5.07 -28.32 4.35
C LYS A 140 4.45 -27.78 5.64
N LYS A 141 3.36 -27.01 5.55
CA LYS A 141 2.61 -26.48 6.71
C LYS A 141 2.07 -27.60 7.60
N LEU A 142 1.47 -28.63 7.01
CA LEU A 142 0.95 -29.79 7.75
C LEU A 142 2.05 -30.55 8.50
N TYR A 143 3.20 -30.78 7.87
CA TYR A 143 4.34 -31.40 8.54
C TYR A 143 4.86 -30.54 9.70
N ALA A 144 5.01 -29.23 9.48
CA ALA A 144 5.46 -28.30 10.52
C ALA A 144 4.48 -28.24 11.70
N THR A 145 3.17 -28.26 11.44
CA THR A 145 2.11 -28.30 12.46
C THR A 145 2.28 -29.52 13.39
N ASP A 146 2.52 -30.70 12.81
CA ASP A 146 2.76 -31.91 13.60
C ASP A 146 4.08 -31.83 14.41
N GLN A 147 5.12 -31.21 13.84
CA GLN A 147 6.39 -31.01 14.56
C GLN A 147 6.25 -30.04 15.72
N LEU A 148 5.49 -28.96 15.56
CA LEU A 148 5.20 -28.01 16.64
C LEU A 148 4.36 -28.68 17.72
N THR A 149 3.34 -29.43 17.33
CA THR A 149 2.52 -30.22 18.26
C THR A 149 3.39 -31.16 19.09
N LEU A 150 4.29 -31.90 18.45
CA LEU A 150 5.21 -32.81 19.14
C LEU A 150 6.17 -32.05 20.07
N ALA A 151 6.66 -30.89 19.66
CA ALA A 151 7.55 -30.05 20.47
C ALA A 151 6.84 -29.55 21.73
N VAL A 152 5.60 -29.08 21.59
CA VAL A 152 4.72 -28.65 22.69
C VAL A 152 4.47 -29.81 23.65
N GLU A 153 3.97 -30.94 23.15
CA GLU A 153 3.70 -32.13 23.97
C GLU A 153 4.94 -32.64 24.71
N THR A 154 6.11 -32.61 24.06
CA THR A 154 7.37 -33.09 24.66
C THR A 154 7.84 -32.16 25.78
N ALA A 155 7.82 -30.85 25.57
CA ALA A 155 8.23 -29.87 26.57
C ALA A 155 7.26 -29.87 27.76
N ASP A 156 5.96 -29.88 27.51
CA ASP A 156 4.93 -29.91 28.56
C ASP A 156 5.00 -31.20 29.40
N ALA A 157 5.24 -32.35 28.77
CA ALA A 157 5.43 -33.61 29.48
C ALA A 157 6.72 -33.62 30.33
N ALA A 158 7.78 -32.96 29.87
CA ALA A 158 9.03 -32.83 30.61
C ALA A 158 8.85 -31.90 31.83
N ALA A 159 8.21 -30.76 31.66
CA ALA A 159 7.88 -29.82 32.73
C ALA A 159 6.96 -30.45 33.79
N ALA A 160 5.99 -31.27 33.37
CA ALA A 160 5.13 -32.02 34.29
C ALA A 160 5.90 -33.06 35.13
N ALA A 161 7.04 -33.54 34.64
CA ALA A 161 7.88 -34.55 35.31
C ALA A 161 8.99 -33.93 36.17
N ASP A 162 9.45 -32.72 35.84
CA ASP A 162 10.51 -31.98 36.52
C ASP A 162 10.13 -30.50 36.64
N ALA A 163 9.87 -30.05 37.88
CA ALA A 163 9.43 -28.70 38.17
C ALA A 163 10.49 -27.61 37.92
N ASP A 164 11.74 -28.00 37.63
CA ASP A 164 12.81 -27.06 37.22
C ASP A 164 12.81 -26.79 35.69
N LEU A 165 11.92 -27.42 34.92
CA LEU A 165 11.76 -27.20 33.47
C LEU A 165 10.43 -26.50 33.16
N ASP A 166 10.47 -25.56 32.22
CA ASP A 166 9.28 -24.84 31.79
C ASP A 166 8.50 -25.62 30.69
N PRO A 167 7.16 -25.50 30.66
CA PRO A 167 6.36 -25.95 29.51
C PRO A 167 6.73 -25.18 28.24
N TYR A 168 6.24 -25.62 27.08
CA TYR A 168 6.60 -24.99 25.80
C TYR A 168 6.18 -23.52 25.75
N PHE A 169 4.93 -23.26 26.13
CA PHE A 169 4.43 -21.92 26.40
C PHE A 169 4.46 -21.70 27.90
N THR A 170 5.33 -20.82 28.35
CA THR A 170 5.56 -20.52 29.76
C THR A 170 4.37 -19.79 30.38
N ASP A 171 4.21 -19.90 31.70
CA ASP A 171 3.19 -19.15 32.43
C ASP A 171 3.37 -17.63 32.21
N ASP A 172 4.60 -17.12 32.15
CA ASP A 172 4.89 -15.72 31.85
C ASP A 172 4.40 -15.29 30.46
N GLU A 173 4.51 -16.16 29.44
CA GLU A 173 3.98 -15.90 28.09
C GLU A 173 2.45 -15.92 28.07
N ILE A 174 1.83 -16.85 28.80
CA ILE A 174 0.38 -16.93 28.95
C ILE A 174 -0.14 -15.69 29.64
N SER A 175 0.45 -15.29 30.77
CA SER A 175 0.06 -14.08 31.50
C SER A 175 0.31 -12.81 30.68
N THR A 176 1.42 -12.75 29.92
CA THR A 176 1.68 -11.62 29.02
C THR A 176 0.63 -11.52 27.91
N TYR A 177 0.23 -12.66 27.33
CA TYR A 177 -0.84 -12.69 26.34
C TYR A 177 -2.19 -12.33 26.97
N TYR A 178 -2.48 -12.87 28.16
CA TYR A 178 -3.68 -12.57 28.92
C TYR A 178 -3.79 -11.06 29.19
N ASP A 179 -2.76 -10.48 29.81
CA ASP A 179 -2.68 -9.06 30.14
C ASP A 179 -2.77 -8.15 28.91
N ALA A 180 -2.47 -8.65 27.71
CA ALA A 180 -2.56 -7.89 26.48
C ALA A 180 -3.92 -8.02 25.76
N ASN A 181 -4.65 -9.11 25.95
CA ASN A 181 -5.84 -9.43 25.15
C ASN A 181 -7.14 -9.56 25.98
N TYR A 182 -7.05 -9.67 27.30
CA TYR A 182 -8.20 -9.86 28.20
C TYR A 182 -8.30 -8.68 29.15
N MET A 183 -9.00 -7.63 28.70
CA MET A 183 -9.14 -6.36 29.40
C MET A 183 -10.60 -6.13 29.84
N ASN A 184 -10.78 -5.31 30.87
CA ASN A 184 -12.11 -4.96 31.38
C ASN A 184 -12.91 -4.14 30.35
N GLY A 185 -14.20 -4.39 30.28
CA GLY A 185 -15.17 -3.53 29.60
C GLY A 185 -15.76 -2.49 30.56
N TYR A 186 -16.28 -1.40 30.03
CA TYR A 186 -16.81 -0.29 30.83
C TYR A 186 -18.18 0.16 30.34
N TRP A 187 -19.12 0.28 31.27
CA TRP A 187 -20.37 0.98 31.02
C TRP A 187 -20.17 2.46 31.37
N THR A 188 -20.20 3.34 30.37
CA THR A 188 -19.88 4.76 30.54
C THR A 188 -20.70 5.65 29.60
N ILE A 189 -21.00 6.88 30.04
CA ILE A 189 -21.45 7.95 29.14
C ILE A 189 -20.27 8.88 28.90
N ILE A 190 -19.84 8.99 27.65
CA ILE A 190 -18.84 9.96 27.21
C ILE A 190 -19.59 10.98 26.35
N VAL A 191 -19.50 12.27 26.70
CA VAL A 191 -20.12 13.34 25.93
C VAL A 191 -19.01 14.19 25.29
N PRO A 192 -18.74 14.03 23.99
CA PRO A 192 -17.65 14.74 23.29
C PRO A 192 -18.03 16.13 22.78
N PHE A 193 -17.02 16.98 22.69
CA PHE A 193 -17.09 18.35 22.18
C PHE A 193 -15.77 18.73 21.50
N SER A 194 -15.83 19.54 20.45
CA SER A 194 -14.63 20.06 19.76
C SER A 194 -14.00 21.24 20.51
N THR A 195 -14.76 21.90 21.40
CA THR A 195 -14.25 23.00 22.22
C THR A 195 -14.79 22.93 23.65
N ALA A 196 -14.05 23.49 24.60
CA ALA A 196 -14.53 23.60 25.98
C ALA A 196 -15.82 24.44 26.09
N ALA A 197 -15.94 25.49 25.26
CA ALA A 197 -17.10 26.37 25.26
C ALA A 197 -18.39 25.62 24.88
N GLU A 198 -18.33 24.71 23.92
CA GLU A 198 -19.49 23.94 23.50
C GLU A 198 -20.08 23.07 24.63
N GLY A 199 -19.21 22.40 25.39
CA GLY A 199 -19.66 21.60 26.55
C GLY A 199 -20.18 22.44 27.71
N GLU A 200 -19.56 23.60 27.97
CA GLU A 200 -20.04 24.56 28.98
C GLU A 200 -21.38 25.19 28.58
N ASP A 201 -21.54 25.55 27.31
CA ASP A 201 -22.78 26.12 26.77
C ASP A 201 -23.91 25.10 26.80
N LEU A 202 -23.65 23.82 26.47
CA LEU A 202 -24.67 22.77 26.57
C LEU A 202 -25.11 22.55 28.02
N LEU A 203 -24.17 22.55 28.97
CA LEU A 203 -24.51 22.47 30.40
C LEU A 203 -25.33 23.70 30.85
N ALA A 204 -25.01 24.89 30.33
CA ALA A 204 -25.74 26.13 30.59
C ALA A 204 -27.13 26.15 29.95
N GLN A 205 -27.31 25.54 28.77
CA GLN A 205 -28.63 25.36 28.13
C GLN A 205 -29.57 24.52 29.01
N LEU A 206 -29.03 23.57 29.78
CA LEU A 206 -29.78 22.80 30.79
C LEU A 206 -30.03 23.58 32.10
N GLY A 207 -29.50 24.79 32.23
CA GLY A 207 -29.66 25.66 33.41
C GLY A 207 -28.66 25.38 34.53
N TYR A 208 -27.53 24.75 34.22
CA TYR A 208 -26.48 24.40 35.17
C TYR A 208 -25.17 25.16 34.88
N SER A 209 -24.29 25.24 35.87
CA SER A 209 -22.95 25.80 35.71
C SER A 209 -21.93 25.04 36.53
N ILE A 210 -20.65 25.24 36.21
CA ILE A 210 -19.54 24.65 36.96
C ILE A 210 -19.13 25.61 38.07
N HIS A 211 -19.10 25.10 39.31
CA HIS A 211 -18.40 25.77 40.41
C HIS A 211 -16.94 25.32 40.41
N GLU A 212 -16.04 26.26 40.18
CA GLU A 212 -14.60 26.05 40.31
C GLU A 212 -14.15 26.18 41.77
N LYS A 213 -13.36 25.23 42.23
CA LYS A 213 -12.86 25.16 43.60
C LYS A 213 -12.12 26.44 43.99
N ASP A 214 -12.58 27.06 45.07
CA ASP A 214 -11.81 28.06 45.80
C ASP A 214 -10.68 27.38 46.58
N SER A 215 -9.45 27.57 46.10
CA SER A 215 -8.24 27.02 46.73
C SER A 215 -8.04 27.49 48.18
N ALA A 216 -8.69 28.58 48.62
CA ALA A 216 -8.65 29.06 50.00
C ALA A 216 -9.61 28.30 50.93
N VAL A 217 -10.60 27.57 50.42
CA VAL A 217 -11.61 26.86 51.20
C VAL A 217 -11.37 25.35 51.12
N THR A 218 -10.81 24.78 52.20
CA THR A 218 -10.42 23.34 52.24
C THR A 218 -11.55 22.33 52.03
N THR A 219 -12.79 22.74 52.24
CA THR A 219 -14.00 21.90 52.06
C THR A 219 -14.65 22.10 50.69
N ASP A 220 -14.14 23.03 49.90
CA ASP A 220 -14.66 23.35 48.57
C ASP A 220 -14.02 22.47 47.49
N PHE A 221 -14.77 22.20 46.43
CA PHE A 221 -14.40 21.28 45.36
C PHE A 221 -15.19 21.55 44.08
N ASN A 222 -14.64 21.12 42.93
CA ASN A 222 -15.29 21.28 41.63
C ASN A 222 -16.57 20.45 41.58
N ARG A 223 -17.67 21.08 41.17
CA ARG A 223 -18.99 20.44 41.12
C ARG A 223 -19.93 21.20 40.20
N TRP A 224 -20.99 20.54 39.75
CA TRP A 224 -22.08 21.22 39.05
C TRP A 224 -23.05 21.85 40.05
N VAL A 225 -23.52 23.04 39.71
CA VAL A 225 -24.42 23.84 40.53
C VAL A 225 -25.57 24.42 39.70
N LYS A 226 -26.64 24.78 40.38
CA LYS A 226 -27.79 25.51 39.83
C LYS A 226 -28.11 26.73 40.69
N ASP A 227 -28.70 27.76 40.09
CA ASP A 227 -29.24 28.89 40.84
C ASP A 227 -30.64 28.55 41.37
N VAL A 228 -30.80 28.62 42.69
CA VAL A 228 -32.11 28.54 43.35
C VAL A 228 -32.37 29.85 44.08
N ALA A 229 -33.07 30.78 43.42
CA ALA A 229 -33.44 32.09 43.96
C ALA A 229 -32.24 32.97 44.36
N GLY A 230 -31.19 32.99 43.52
CA GLY A 230 -29.96 33.75 43.72
C GLY A 230 -28.94 33.04 44.62
N VAL A 231 -29.15 31.75 44.90
CA VAL A 231 -28.26 30.93 45.74
C VAL A 231 -27.76 29.74 44.93
N GLU A 232 -26.44 29.67 44.79
CA GLU A 232 -25.76 28.51 44.22
C GLU A 232 -26.02 27.26 45.06
N THR A 233 -26.57 26.23 44.43
CA THR A 233 -26.92 24.95 45.07
C THR A 233 -26.30 23.79 44.29
N THR A 234 -25.61 22.89 44.98
CA THR A 234 -25.03 21.66 44.39
C THR A 234 -26.12 20.76 43.81
N LEU A 235 -25.87 20.19 42.63
CA LEU A 235 -26.75 19.19 42.04
C LEU A 235 -26.75 17.87 42.84
N THR A 236 -27.91 17.21 42.86
CA THR A 236 -28.05 15.85 43.40
C THR A 236 -27.49 14.80 42.42
N PRO A 237 -27.18 13.58 42.87
CA PRO A 237 -26.74 12.49 41.98
C PRO A 237 -27.73 12.21 40.84
N TYR A 238 -29.03 12.28 41.10
CA TYR A 238 -30.07 12.14 40.08
C TYR A 238 -29.97 13.25 39.02
N GLU A 239 -29.80 14.51 39.43
CA GLU A 239 -29.70 15.63 38.49
C GLU A 239 -28.45 15.57 37.63
N ILE A 240 -27.32 15.12 38.19
CA ILE A 240 -26.08 14.93 37.43
C ILE A 240 -26.26 13.86 36.37
N VAL A 241 -26.74 12.67 36.73
CA VAL A 241 -26.94 11.58 35.76
C VAL A 241 -27.99 11.94 34.71
N LYS A 242 -29.06 12.64 35.12
CA LYS A 242 -30.06 13.13 34.17
C LYS A 242 -29.47 14.16 33.19
N ALA A 243 -28.62 15.06 33.66
CA ALA A 243 -27.91 15.99 32.79
C ALA A 243 -26.97 15.28 31.82
N PHE A 244 -26.23 14.24 32.25
CA PHE A 244 -25.43 13.41 31.34
C PHE A 244 -26.27 12.76 30.24
N ILE A 245 -27.43 12.18 30.59
CA ILE A 245 -28.36 11.60 29.62
C ILE A 245 -28.88 12.66 28.64
N ASP A 246 -29.25 13.84 29.13
CA ASP A 246 -29.79 14.92 28.29
C ASP A 246 -28.73 15.53 27.37
N MET A 247 -27.49 15.65 27.83
CA MET A 247 -26.37 16.09 27.01
C MET A 247 -26.01 15.05 25.96
N TYR A 248 -25.91 13.78 26.32
CA TYR A 248 -25.64 12.68 25.40
C TYR A 248 -26.72 12.62 24.30
N ASN A 249 -27.99 12.63 24.68
CA ASN A 249 -29.11 12.70 23.72
C ASN A 249 -29.01 13.92 22.80
N THR A 250 -28.55 15.07 23.31
CA THR A 250 -28.43 16.28 22.49
C THR A 250 -27.30 16.17 21.47
N VAL A 251 -26.14 15.63 21.86
CA VAL A 251 -24.98 15.44 20.97
C VAL A 251 -25.32 14.43 19.86
N HIS A 252 -25.94 13.31 20.23
CA HIS A 252 -26.22 12.16 19.35
C HIS A 252 -27.60 12.18 18.69
N SER A 253 -28.44 13.20 18.93
CA SER A 253 -29.82 13.25 18.39
C SER A 253 -29.91 13.16 16.86
N GLY A 254 -28.90 13.68 16.16
CA GLY A 254 -28.85 13.69 14.69
C GLY A 254 -28.53 12.34 14.06
N GLU A 255 -28.05 11.38 14.84
CA GLU A 255 -27.70 10.02 14.39
C GLU A 255 -28.95 9.11 14.36
N ILE A 256 -30.04 9.53 14.99
CA ILE A 256 -31.29 8.76 15.04
C ILE A 256 -32.02 8.86 13.70
N ALA A 257 -32.33 7.72 13.10
CA ALA A 257 -33.03 7.64 11.81
C ALA A 257 -34.39 8.39 11.76
N GLU A 258 -35.05 8.55 12.91
CA GLU A 258 -36.35 9.22 13.04
C GLU A 258 -36.25 10.72 13.39
N TYR A 259 -35.05 11.30 13.45
CA TYR A 259 -34.88 12.74 13.68
C TYR A 259 -35.58 13.58 12.59
N PRO A 260 -36.32 14.66 12.93
CA PRO A 260 -36.45 15.29 14.25
C PRO A 260 -37.69 14.83 15.03
N THR A 261 -38.39 13.78 14.57
CA THR A 261 -39.61 13.29 15.23
C THR A 261 -39.32 12.48 16.49
N SER A 262 -38.14 11.87 16.55
CA SER A 262 -37.50 11.34 17.76
C SER A 262 -36.12 11.99 17.91
N THR A 263 -35.71 12.21 19.16
CA THR A 263 -34.48 12.96 19.49
C THR A 263 -33.68 12.32 20.64
N LEU A 264 -34.16 11.20 21.19
CA LEU A 264 -33.57 10.57 22.37
C LEU A 264 -32.87 9.27 21.97
N THR A 265 -31.56 9.24 22.07
CA THR A 265 -30.73 8.04 21.86
C THR A 265 -30.87 7.10 23.08
N LEU A 266 -30.73 7.66 24.27
CA LEU A 266 -30.99 7.02 25.55
C LEU A 266 -32.46 7.21 25.94
N VAL A 267 -33.22 6.13 25.84
CA VAL A 267 -34.66 6.08 26.08
C VAL A 267 -34.95 5.43 27.43
N LYS A 268 -35.86 6.06 28.19
CA LYS A 268 -36.35 5.50 29.44
C LYS A 268 -37.13 4.20 29.17
N ASP A 269 -36.92 3.21 30.03
CA ASP A 269 -37.42 1.84 29.96
C ASP A 269 -36.80 0.99 28.82
N THR A 270 -35.77 1.53 28.14
CA THR A 270 -34.89 0.79 27.21
C THR A 270 -33.48 0.71 27.79
N GLN A 271 -32.68 1.80 27.70
CA GLN A 271 -31.31 1.84 28.23
C GLN A 271 -31.25 2.11 29.74
N TYR A 272 -32.24 2.82 30.29
CA TYR A 272 -32.30 3.13 31.72
C TYR A 272 -33.73 3.16 32.27
N GLY A 273 -33.89 2.87 33.55
CA GLY A 273 -35.13 3.03 34.31
C GLY A 273 -34.98 4.01 35.48
N GLU A 274 -36.08 4.30 36.13
CA GLU A 274 -36.12 5.12 37.35
C GLU A 274 -36.80 4.36 38.48
N ILE A 275 -36.15 4.30 39.64
CA ILE A 275 -36.67 3.64 40.84
C ILE A 275 -36.77 4.62 42.01
N ALA A 276 -37.73 4.36 42.91
CA ALA A 276 -37.79 5.03 44.19
C ALA A 276 -36.70 4.48 45.12
N ALA A 277 -35.86 5.37 45.65
CA ALA A 277 -34.84 5.10 46.65
C ALA A 277 -35.15 5.85 47.96
N ASP A 278 -34.51 5.45 49.05
CA ASP A 278 -34.72 6.05 50.39
C ASP A 278 -34.41 7.57 50.43
N THR A 279 -33.65 8.06 49.45
CA THR A 279 -33.16 9.43 49.33
C THR A 279 -33.78 10.23 48.17
N GLY A 280 -34.69 9.65 47.39
CA GLY A 280 -35.29 10.28 46.21
C GLY A 280 -35.45 9.30 45.04
N THR A 281 -35.41 9.81 43.81
CA THR A 281 -35.40 8.97 42.60
C THR A 281 -33.95 8.59 42.25
N LYS A 282 -33.70 7.33 41.90
CA LYS A 282 -32.41 6.85 41.35
C LYS A 282 -32.61 6.35 39.93
N ILE A 283 -31.67 6.67 39.04
CA ILE A 283 -31.61 6.13 37.69
C ILE A 283 -30.87 4.79 37.74
N VAL A 284 -31.33 3.79 37.00
CA VAL A 284 -30.71 2.45 36.92
C VAL A 284 -30.52 2.11 35.45
N PHE A 285 -29.31 1.77 35.05
CA PHE A 285 -28.98 1.41 33.66
C PHE A 285 -29.07 -0.11 33.46
N GLY A 286 -29.32 -0.55 32.24
CA GLY A 286 -29.03 -1.93 31.83
C GLY A 286 -27.52 -2.07 31.64
N THR A 287 -26.88 -2.96 32.40
CA THR A 287 -25.40 -3.15 32.40
C THR A 287 -25.01 -4.60 32.11
N GLU A 288 -25.84 -5.30 31.33
CA GLU A 288 -25.60 -6.64 30.82
C GLU A 288 -25.49 -6.57 29.29
N VAL A 289 -24.42 -7.11 28.72
CA VAL A 289 -24.21 -7.13 27.26
C VAL A 289 -25.25 -8.02 26.60
N SER A 290 -25.89 -7.51 25.55
CA SER A 290 -26.92 -8.19 24.77
C SER A 290 -26.38 -8.62 23.41
N ASP A 291 -26.36 -9.93 23.16
CA ASP A 291 -25.96 -10.49 21.85
C ASP A 291 -27.06 -10.38 20.78
N THR A 292 -28.26 -9.91 21.14
CA THR A 292 -29.45 -9.95 20.26
C THR A 292 -30.08 -8.60 19.97
N ASP A 293 -29.67 -7.56 20.70
CA ASP A 293 -30.18 -6.20 20.58
C ASP A 293 -29.06 -5.24 20.97
N GLU A 294 -28.33 -4.76 19.96
CA GLU A 294 -27.18 -3.86 20.11
C GLU A 294 -27.57 -2.53 20.72
N THR A 295 -28.83 -2.10 20.60
CA THR A 295 -29.31 -0.83 21.19
C THR A 295 -29.26 -0.83 22.73
N LEU A 296 -29.15 -2.01 23.35
CA LEU A 296 -28.96 -2.15 24.80
C LEU A 296 -27.49 -1.99 25.22
N ASN A 297 -26.56 -2.08 24.27
CA ASN A 297 -25.12 -1.97 24.49
C ASN A 297 -24.56 -0.57 24.21
N GLU A 298 -25.41 0.40 23.87
CA GLU A 298 -25.04 1.80 23.53
C GLU A 298 -24.02 2.47 24.47
N LEU A 299 -24.04 2.10 25.75
CA LEU A 299 -23.18 2.66 26.78
C LEU A 299 -22.02 1.75 27.18
N TYR A 300 -21.89 0.58 26.56
CA TYR A 300 -20.84 -0.38 26.79
C TYR A 300 -19.70 -0.14 25.82
N PHE A 301 -18.49 0.00 26.34
CA PHE A 301 -17.28 0.06 25.57
C PHE A 301 -16.33 -1.04 26.04
N THR A 302 -15.83 -1.83 25.10
CA THR A 302 -14.67 -2.68 25.31
C THR A 302 -13.41 -1.84 25.55
N TYR A 303 -12.34 -2.49 26.01
CA TYR A 303 -11.05 -1.83 26.15
C TYR A 303 -10.53 -1.28 24.83
N ASP A 304 -10.60 -2.07 23.76
CA ASP A 304 -10.09 -1.69 22.45
C ASP A 304 -10.88 -0.51 21.86
N GLU A 305 -12.21 -0.51 22.00
CA GLU A 305 -13.06 0.61 21.58
C GLU A 305 -12.72 1.91 22.35
N LEU A 306 -12.48 1.86 23.67
CA LEU A 306 -12.06 3.05 24.41
C LEU A 306 -10.64 3.50 24.04
N VAL A 307 -9.73 2.58 23.75
CA VAL A 307 -8.36 2.93 23.34
C VAL A 307 -8.36 3.55 21.96
N ALA A 308 -9.14 3.00 21.03
CA ALA A 308 -9.36 3.54 19.69
C ALA A 308 -10.02 4.92 19.75
N TYR A 309 -11.02 5.07 20.62
CA TYR A 309 -11.68 6.35 20.86
C TYR A 309 -10.73 7.39 21.47
N GLN A 310 -10.10 7.08 22.61
CA GLN A 310 -8.97 7.84 23.19
C GLN A 310 -8.33 7.11 24.37
N SER A 311 -7.08 6.68 24.22
CA SER A 311 -6.33 5.92 25.24
C SER A 311 -6.24 6.58 26.63
N GLU A 312 -6.19 7.91 26.71
CA GLU A 312 -6.16 8.65 27.98
C GLU A 312 -7.51 8.67 28.71
N ILE A 313 -8.61 8.45 27.99
CA ILE A 313 -9.94 8.28 28.60
C ILE A 313 -10.01 6.93 29.31
N GLU A 314 -9.62 5.84 28.66
CA GLU A 314 -9.53 4.50 29.29
C GLU A 314 -8.70 4.58 30.58
N ASN A 315 -7.49 5.14 30.48
CA ASN A 315 -6.58 5.26 31.62
C ASN A 315 -7.20 6.10 32.75
N TYR A 316 -7.97 7.13 32.42
CA TYR A 316 -8.65 7.98 33.39
C TYR A 316 -9.78 7.22 34.09
N ILE A 317 -10.63 6.52 33.35
CA ILE A 317 -11.71 5.68 33.88
C ILE A 317 -11.14 4.60 34.80
N LYS A 318 -10.09 3.89 34.37
CA LYS A 318 -9.42 2.83 35.14
C LYS A 318 -8.74 3.33 36.41
N ARG A 319 -7.94 4.40 36.32
CA ARG A 319 -7.04 4.82 37.41
C ARG A 319 -7.64 5.89 38.34
N THR A 320 -8.52 6.73 37.82
CA THR A 320 -9.04 7.92 38.53
C THR A 320 -10.49 7.74 38.96
N MET A 321 -11.36 7.19 38.11
CA MET A 321 -12.78 6.97 38.40
C MET A 321 -12.98 5.65 39.18
N LYS A 322 -12.54 5.65 40.44
CA LYS A 322 -12.50 4.45 41.29
C LYS A 322 -13.87 3.95 41.75
N GLU A 323 -14.86 4.84 41.79
CA GLU A 323 -16.24 4.51 42.12
C GLU A 323 -17.06 4.37 40.83
N THR A 324 -18.12 3.55 40.88
CA THR A 324 -19.14 3.46 39.84
C THR A 324 -20.44 4.09 40.33
N TYR A 325 -21.24 4.65 39.43
CA TYR A 325 -22.55 5.21 39.79
C TYR A 325 -23.49 4.12 40.34
N GLU A 326 -23.45 2.91 39.78
CA GLU A 326 -24.30 1.81 40.23
C GLU A 326 -24.06 1.47 41.71
N GLY A 327 -22.78 1.39 42.11
CA GLY A 327 -22.34 1.16 43.48
C GLY A 327 -22.52 2.36 44.44
N PHE A 328 -22.88 3.55 43.92
CA PHE A 328 -23.03 4.75 44.73
C PHE A 328 -24.40 4.82 45.42
N VAL A 329 -24.38 5.11 46.73
CA VAL A 329 -25.57 5.09 47.61
C VAL A 329 -25.81 6.39 48.39
N SER A 330 -24.92 7.39 48.30
CA SER A 330 -25.06 8.66 49.03
C SER A 330 -26.07 9.60 48.33
N PRO A 331 -26.90 10.34 49.08
CA PRO A 331 -27.77 11.40 48.52
C PRO A 331 -27.02 12.67 48.11
N GLU A 332 -25.82 12.87 48.64
CA GLU A 332 -25.04 14.10 48.49
C GLU A 332 -23.74 13.83 47.72
N ILE A 333 -23.36 14.78 46.87
CA ILE A 333 -22.08 14.81 46.16
C ILE A 333 -21.02 15.41 47.07
N SER A 334 -19.83 14.82 47.08
CA SER A 334 -18.71 15.28 47.91
C SER A 334 -17.40 15.26 47.13
N ALA A 335 -16.34 15.80 47.71
CA ALA A 335 -15.01 15.83 47.09
C ALA A 335 -14.39 14.44 46.81
N THR A 336 -14.96 13.35 47.35
CA THR A 336 -14.50 11.98 47.07
C THR A 336 -15.30 11.28 45.98
N THR A 337 -16.37 11.90 45.48
CA THR A 337 -17.17 11.34 44.39
C THR A 337 -16.34 11.34 43.11
N THR A 338 -16.12 10.15 42.52
CA THR A 338 -15.24 9.98 41.34
C THR A 338 -15.90 9.29 40.15
N TRP A 339 -17.19 8.94 40.24
CA TRP A 339 -17.93 8.29 39.16
C TRP A 339 -18.35 9.26 38.02
N TYR A 340 -18.05 10.56 38.12
CA TYR A 340 -18.23 11.51 37.01
C TYR A 340 -17.15 12.60 36.99
N THR A 341 -16.99 13.30 35.85
CA THR A 341 -16.10 14.47 35.74
C THR A 341 -16.86 15.79 36.00
N PRO A 342 -16.48 16.58 37.02
CA PRO A 342 -17.14 17.86 37.31
C PRO A 342 -16.71 19.01 36.39
N THR A 343 -15.59 18.85 35.69
CA THR A 343 -15.04 19.79 34.71
C THR A 343 -14.73 19.04 33.42
N LEU A 344 -14.79 19.73 32.28
CA LEU A 344 -14.38 19.15 31.01
C LEU A 344 -12.94 18.67 31.08
N ARG A 345 -12.72 17.50 30.51
CA ARG A 345 -11.40 16.91 30.34
C ARG A 345 -10.98 17.17 28.91
N SER A 346 -9.76 17.68 28.74
CA SER A 346 -9.17 17.91 27.43
C SER A 346 -8.20 16.78 27.11
N TYR A 347 -8.33 16.28 25.89
CA TYR A 347 -7.54 15.22 25.29
C TYR A 347 -7.04 15.67 23.93
N ASP A 348 -6.18 14.86 23.33
CA ASP A 348 -5.59 15.09 22.01
C ASP A 348 -5.10 16.54 21.77
N SER A 349 -4.19 17.00 22.63
CA SER A 349 -3.62 18.36 22.56
C SER A 349 -4.63 19.53 22.54
N GLY A 350 -5.88 19.30 22.96
CA GLY A 350 -6.92 20.33 22.97
C GLY A 350 -7.92 20.24 21.82
N GLU A 351 -7.95 19.13 21.07
CA GLU A 351 -8.88 18.89 19.96
C GLU A 351 -10.15 18.14 20.40
N LEU A 352 -10.07 17.37 21.51
CA LEU A 352 -11.21 16.69 22.11
C LEU A 352 -11.45 17.17 23.56
N TYR A 353 -12.69 17.53 23.86
CA TYR A 353 -13.16 17.82 25.22
C TYR A 353 -14.31 16.90 25.57
N CYS A 354 -14.34 16.32 26.78
CA CYS A 354 -15.48 15.52 27.18
C CYS A 354 -15.85 15.60 28.66
N PHE A 355 -17.13 15.37 28.92
CA PHE A 355 -17.63 14.92 30.23
C PHE A 355 -17.74 13.40 30.23
N ILE A 356 -17.41 12.76 31.34
CA ILE A 356 -17.40 11.30 31.48
C ILE A 356 -18.19 10.90 32.73
N LEU A 357 -19.04 9.88 32.60
CA LEU A 357 -19.79 9.23 33.67
C LEU A 357 -19.51 7.73 33.67
N LYS A 358 -18.86 7.20 34.72
CA LYS A 358 -18.64 5.75 34.90
C LYS A 358 -19.86 5.11 35.57
N ILE A 359 -20.60 4.31 34.82
CA ILE A 359 -21.82 3.64 35.29
C ILE A 359 -21.48 2.34 36.02
N ALA A 360 -20.77 1.43 35.35
CA ALA A 360 -20.38 0.10 35.81
C ALA A 360 -19.12 -0.41 35.07
N GLU A 361 -18.65 -1.60 35.40
CA GLU A 361 -17.44 -2.22 34.84
C GLU A 361 -17.68 -3.73 34.68
N GLU A 362 -17.36 -4.26 33.50
CA GLU A 362 -17.30 -5.69 33.23
C GLU A 362 -15.86 -6.17 33.44
N VAL A 363 -15.67 -7.07 34.38
CA VAL A 363 -14.35 -7.59 34.71
C VAL A 363 -14.00 -8.70 33.72
N ALA A 364 -12.78 -8.66 33.17
CA ALA A 364 -12.26 -9.72 32.30
C ALA A 364 -12.38 -11.11 32.97
N PRO A 365 -12.60 -12.19 32.19
CA PRO A 365 -12.62 -13.54 32.72
C PRO A 365 -11.27 -13.87 33.36
N GLU A 366 -11.26 -14.66 34.43
CA GLU A 366 -10.01 -15.04 35.08
C GLU A 366 -9.10 -15.82 34.12
N GLU A 367 -7.79 -15.59 34.20
CA GLU A 367 -6.77 -16.19 33.30
C GLU A 367 -6.85 -17.73 33.23
N GLU A 368 -7.20 -18.38 34.35
CA GLU A 368 -7.36 -19.83 34.44
C GLU A 368 -8.46 -20.37 33.49
N ASP A 369 -9.51 -19.59 33.26
CA ASP A 369 -10.67 -20.00 32.44
C ASP A 369 -10.38 -19.93 30.93
N VAL A 370 -9.41 -19.11 30.52
CA VAL A 370 -9.08 -18.83 29.10
C VAL A 370 -7.72 -19.36 28.65
N THR A 371 -6.96 -20.00 29.56
CA THR A 371 -5.61 -20.52 29.30
C THR A 371 -5.53 -21.44 28.06
N ALA A 372 -6.55 -22.27 27.80
CA ALA A 372 -6.55 -23.19 26.66
C ALA A 372 -6.67 -22.45 25.31
N GLU A 373 -7.45 -21.37 25.26
CA GLU A 373 -7.61 -20.52 24.10
C GLU A 373 -6.32 -19.75 23.81
N ILE A 374 -5.71 -19.18 24.86
CA ILE A 374 -4.41 -18.50 24.77
C ILE A 374 -3.35 -19.43 24.17
N LYS A 375 -3.26 -20.68 24.63
CA LYS A 375 -2.30 -21.66 24.09
C LYS A 375 -2.54 -21.96 22.61
N ALA A 376 -3.80 -22.00 22.16
CA ALA A 376 -4.12 -22.19 20.74
C ALA A 376 -3.68 -20.98 19.89
N ALA A 377 -3.90 -19.76 20.37
CA ALA A 377 -3.46 -18.54 19.69
C ALA A 377 -1.91 -18.44 19.62
N LEU A 378 -1.22 -18.77 20.72
CA LEU A 378 0.24 -18.83 20.74
C LEU A 378 0.80 -19.89 19.80
N PHE A 379 0.11 -21.02 19.64
CA PHE A 379 0.48 -22.06 18.68
C PHE A 379 0.46 -21.55 17.23
N GLU A 380 -0.62 -20.89 16.80
CA GLU A 380 -0.71 -20.32 15.45
C GLU A 380 0.32 -19.21 15.24
N LYS A 381 0.57 -18.38 16.27
CA LYS A 381 1.61 -17.34 16.24
C LYS A 381 3.01 -17.92 16.05
N GLU A 382 3.28 -19.10 16.60
CA GLU A 382 4.57 -19.78 16.45
C GLU A 382 4.71 -20.48 15.07
N LEU A 383 3.60 -20.91 14.46
CA LEU A 383 3.55 -21.61 13.16
C LEU A 383 3.77 -20.68 11.95
N THR A 384 4.80 -19.84 12.02
CA THR A 384 5.22 -18.92 10.96
C THR A 384 5.88 -19.63 9.77
N GLN A 385 6.02 -18.93 8.63
CA GLN A 385 6.80 -19.44 7.49
C GLN A 385 8.25 -19.78 7.87
N THR A 386 8.87 -19.03 8.79
CA THR A 386 10.20 -19.31 9.31
C THR A 386 10.23 -20.62 10.10
N TYR A 387 9.22 -20.90 10.92
CA TYR A 387 9.09 -22.18 11.62
C TYR A 387 8.93 -23.33 10.61
N ILE A 388 8.02 -23.17 9.63
CA ILE A 388 7.77 -24.17 8.58
C ILE A 388 9.07 -24.50 7.84
N ASN A 389 9.80 -23.49 7.37
CA ASN A 389 11.06 -23.69 6.67
C ASN A 389 12.12 -24.34 7.57
N THR A 390 12.18 -23.97 8.85
CA THR A 390 13.10 -24.58 9.83
C THR A 390 12.80 -26.07 10.02
N ALA A 391 11.52 -26.44 10.14
CA ALA A 391 11.09 -27.83 10.28
C ALA A 391 11.48 -28.67 9.04
N ILE A 392 11.33 -28.11 7.84
CA ILE A 392 11.71 -28.77 6.59
C ILE A 392 13.24 -28.90 6.46
N VAL A 393 14.03 -27.90 6.85
CA VAL A 393 15.50 -28.01 6.88
C VAL A 393 15.96 -29.13 7.83
N LYS A 394 15.37 -29.21 9.03
CA LYS A 394 15.63 -30.31 9.98
C LYS A 394 15.26 -31.67 9.39
N LEU A 395 14.13 -31.75 8.69
CA LEU A 395 13.69 -32.96 8.02
C LEU A 395 14.68 -33.42 6.93
N ARG A 396 15.18 -32.50 6.09
CA ARG A 396 16.21 -32.83 5.06
C ARG A 396 17.48 -33.38 5.71
N ALA A 397 17.91 -32.79 6.83
CA ALA A 397 19.05 -33.27 7.60
C ALA A 397 18.81 -34.68 8.18
N GLU A 398 17.62 -34.93 8.75
CA GLU A 398 17.21 -36.25 9.26
C GLU A 398 17.22 -37.32 8.15
N LYS A 399 16.78 -36.97 6.94
CA LYS A 399 16.79 -37.88 5.78
C LYS A 399 18.15 -38.01 5.10
N GLY A 400 19.18 -37.32 5.60
CA GLY A 400 20.56 -37.45 5.13
C GLY A 400 20.77 -36.86 3.74
N LEU A 401 20.29 -35.64 3.51
CA LEU A 401 20.60 -34.87 2.29
C LEU A 401 22.11 -34.72 2.11
N VAL A 402 22.57 -35.02 0.90
CA VAL A 402 23.94 -34.78 0.43
C VAL A 402 23.83 -34.04 -0.90
N ILE A 403 24.55 -32.92 -1.02
CA ILE A 403 24.69 -32.15 -2.26
C ILE A 403 26.12 -32.35 -2.77
N TYR A 404 26.24 -32.66 -4.05
CA TYR A 404 27.50 -32.96 -4.74
C TYR A 404 28.00 -31.77 -5.58
N ASP A 405 27.09 -30.90 -6.02
CA ASP A 405 27.43 -29.67 -6.74
C ASP A 405 27.96 -28.62 -5.74
N PRO A 406 29.21 -28.13 -5.90
CA PRO A 406 29.81 -27.21 -4.93
C PRO A 406 29.07 -25.89 -4.76
N ASP A 407 28.54 -25.32 -5.84
CA ASP A 407 27.87 -24.00 -5.80
C ASP A 407 26.53 -24.13 -5.07
N LEU A 408 25.77 -25.19 -5.39
CA LEU A 408 24.51 -25.48 -4.71
C LEU A 408 24.72 -25.89 -3.25
N GLU A 409 25.81 -26.60 -2.93
CA GLU A 409 26.14 -26.94 -1.55
C GLU A 409 26.49 -25.67 -0.73
N GLU A 410 27.27 -24.75 -1.29
CA GLU A 410 27.61 -23.48 -0.63
C GLU A 410 26.35 -22.63 -0.38
N SER A 411 25.48 -22.52 -1.39
CA SER A 411 24.21 -21.80 -1.26
C SER A 411 23.33 -22.41 -0.17
N TYR A 412 23.19 -23.75 -0.16
CA TYR A 412 22.39 -24.45 0.85
C TYR A 412 22.98 -24.36 2.27
N VAL A 413 24.30 -24.30 2.43
CA VAL A 413 24.93 -24.04 3.73
C VAL A 413 24.50 -22.67 4.27
N SER A 414 24.43 -21.65 3.40
CA SER A 414 23.93 -20.32 3.76
C SER A 414 22.45 -20.37 4.17
N THR A 415 21.62 -21.06 3.38
CA THR A 415 20.19 -21.28 3.67
C THR A 415 19.98 -22.01 5.00
N ALA A 416 20.69 -23.11 5.26
CA ALA A 416 20.57 -23.82 6.53
C ALA A 416 20.96 -22.94 7.73
N LYS A 417 22.01 -22.14 7.57
CA LYS A 417 22.49 -21.23 8.61
C LYS A 417 21.50 -20.10 8.90
N SER A 418 20.76 -19.59 7.91
CA SER A 418 19.73 -18.56 8.15
C SER A 418 18.59 -19.07 9.04
N TYR A 419 18.31 -20.38 9.02
CA TYR A 419 17.39 -21.07 9.93
C TYR A 419 18.05 -21.65 11.19
N SER A 420 19.24 -21.15 11.54
CA SER A 420 20.02 -21.60 12.72
C SER A 420 20.31 -23.11 12.72
N GLN A 421 20.38 -23.75 11.56
CA GLN A 421 20.77 -25.15 11.40
C GLN A 421 22.19 -25.25 10.84
N THR A 422 22.87 -26.35 11.14
CA THR A 422 24.18 -26.66 10.55
C THR A 422 24.04 -27.70 9.45
N PHE A 423 24.60 -27.42 8.27
CA PHE A 423 24.77 -28.41 7.22
C PHE A 423 26.24 -28.82 7.13
N ALA A 424 26.51 -30.12 7.25
CA ALA A 424 27.86 -30.66 7.13
C ALA A 424 28.18 -30.87 5.65
N THR A 425 29.17 -30.15 5.13
CA THR A 425 29.57 -30.30 3.73
C THR A 425 30.07 -31.70 3.43
N SER A 426 29.64 -32.22 2.30
CA SER A 426 30.03 -33.51 1.77
C SER A 426 31.50 -33.50 1.36
N LYS A 427 32.17 -34.63 1.55
CA LYS A 427 33.47 -34.91 0.91
C LYS A 427 33.33 -35.82 -0.31
N GLU A 428 32.11 -36.28 -0.59
CA GLU A 428 31.81 -37.12 -1.74
C GLU A 428 31.67 -36.24 -2.97
N THR A 429 32.16 -36.71 -4.11
CA THR A 429 32.07 -36.02 -5.40
C THR A 429 31.36 -36.92 -6.41
N SER A 430 30.64 -36.33 -7.37
CA SER A 430 29.98 -37.06 -8.46
C SER A 430 30.12 -36.29 -9.76
N GLU A 431 30.32 -37.00 -10.86
CA GLU A 431 30.38 -36.40 -12.20
C GLU A 431 28.98 -36.17 -12.81
N THR A 432 27.92 -36.77 -12.23
CA THR A 432 26.56 -36.77 -12.83
C THR A 432 25.42 -36.52 -11.84
N LEU A 433 25.63 -36.77 -10.54
CA LEU A 433 24.60 -36.57 -9.51
C LEU A 433 24.81 -35.23 -8.84
N ILE A 434 23.73 -34.47 -8.67
CA ILE A 434 23.73 -33.18 -7.95
C ILE A 434 23.38 -33.37 -6.49
N ALA A 435 22.44 -34.27 -6.17
CA ALA A 435 22.06 -34.53 -4.80
C ALA A 435 21.60 -35.97 -4.59
N LYS A 436 21.57 -36.40 -3.33
CA LYS A 436 20.85 -37.59 -2.88
C LYS A 436 20.18 -37.33 -1.54
N VAL A 437 19.05 -38.00 -1.33
CA VAL A 437 18.38 -38.07 -0.02
C VAL A 437 17.97 -39.52 0.21
N GLY A 438 18.59 -40.17 1.20
CA GLY A 438 18.47 -41.61 1.39
C GLY A 438 18.88 -42.38 0.13
N GLU A 439 17.93 -43.12 -0.46
CA GLU A 439 18.12 -43.91 -1.69
C GLU A 439 17.77 -43.13 -2.97
N VAL A 440 17.07 -42.00 -2.86
CA VAL A 440 16.67 -41.16 -4.00
C VAL A 440 17.87 -40.33 -4.46
N ARG A 441 18.08 -40.27 -5.77
CA ARG A 441 19.21 -39.59 -6.41
C ARG A 441 18.66 -38.60 -7.44
N TYR A 442 19.30 -37.45 -7.53
CA TYR A 442 18.96 -36.38 -8.46
C TYR A 442 20.15 -36.13 -9.37
N SER A 443 19.98 -36.32 -10.67
CA SER A 443 21.03 -36.07 -11.68
C SER A 443 21.05 -34.61 -12.14
N ALA A 444 22.13 -34.22 -12.83
CA ALA A 444 22.19 -32.92 -13.48
C ALA A 444 21.17 -32.77 -14.61
N ASP A 445 20.91 -33.83 -15.38
CA ASP A 445 19.88 -33.83 -16.42
C ASP A 445 18.47 -33.64 -15.82
N GLU A 446 18.17 -34.29 -14.69
CA GLU A 446 16.87 -34.14 -14.01
C GLU A 446 16.67 -32.72 -13.47
N LEU A 447 17.72 -32.12 -12.89
CA LEU A 447 17.63 -30.72 -12.46
C LEU A 447 17.46 -29.78 -13.66
N PHE A 448 18.20 -30.01 -14.74
CA PHE A 448 18.09 -29.18 -15.95
C PHE A 448 16.67 -29.23 -16.53
N ASP A 449 16.06 -30.41 -16.62
CA ASP A 449 14.68 -30.58 -17.10
C ASP A 449 13.67 -29.82 -16.22
N LEU A 450 13.81 -29.88 -14.90
CA LEU A 450 12.95 -29.14 -13.97
C LEU A 450 13.12 -27.62 -14.08
N LEU A 451 14.36 -27.16 -14.19
CA LEU A 451 14.70 -25.76 -14.37
C LEU A 451 14.17 -25.23 -15.69
N ASP A 452 14.36 -25.97 -16.77
CA ASP A 452 13.89 -25.63 -18.11
C ASP A 452 12.37 -25.57 -18.16
N LYS A 453 11.69 -26.56 -17.56
CA LYS A 453 10.22 -26.56 -17.46
C LYS A 453 9.68 -25.28 -16.81
N LYS A 454 10.26 -24.84 -15.70
CA LYS A 454 9.80 -23.64 -14.98
C LYS A 454 10.33 -22.35 -15.63
N TYR A 455 11.64 -22.20 -15.71
CA TYR A 455 12.29 -20.92 -16.00
C TYR A 455 12.98 -20.86 -17.37
N GLY A 456 12.91 -21.93 -18.16
CA GLY A 456 13.54 -22.02 -19.49
C GLY A 456 13.08 -20.91 -20.43
N ILE A 457 11.78 -20.59 -20.47
CA ILE A 457 11.23 -19.48 -21.27
C ILE A 457 11.78 -18.13 -20.81
N THR A 458 11.76 -17.88 -19.49
CA THR A 458 12.22 -16.62 -18.88
C THR A 458 13.66 -16.33 -19.22
N LEU A 459 14.52 -17.34 -19.32
CA LEU A 459 15.90 -17.12 -19.69
C LEU A 459 16.13 -17.20 -21.20
N ALA A 460 15.35 -18.00 -21.93
CA ALA A 460 15.42 -18.08 -23.39
C ALA A 460 15.17 -16.72 -24.05
N TYR A 461 14.15 -15.95 -23.63
CA TYR A 461 13.89 -14.64 -24.26
C TYR A 461 15.03 -13.65 -23.99
N ALA A 462 15.57 -13.64 -22.75
CA ALA A 462 16.68 -12.78 -22.37
C ALA A 462 17.93 -13.11 -23.19
N GLU A 463 18.23 -14.40 -23.35
CA GLU A 463 19.36 -14.88 -24.13
C GLU A 463 19.18 -14.68 -25.65
N ILE A 464 17.97 -14.85 -26.18
CA ILE A 464 17.67 -14.50 -27.58
C ILE A 464 17.94 -13.02 -27.81
N ASN A 465 17.47 -12.14 -26.92
CA ASN A 465 17.75 -10.70 -27.03
C ASN A 465 19.24 -10.38 -26.91
N TYR A 466 19.94 -11.01 -25.97
CA TYR A 466 21.39 -10.84 -25.80
C TYR A 466 22.15 -11.22 -27.08
N GLN A 467 21.88 -12.41 -27.61
CA GLN A 467 22.53 -12.89 -28.83
C GLN A 467 22.13 -12.07 -30.05
N ARG A 468 20.85 -11.68 -30.18
CA ARG A 468 20.34 -10.86 -31.27
C ARG A 468 21.04 -9.51 -31.33
N MET A 469 21.09 -8.80 -30.20
CA MET A 469 21.73 -7.49 -30.12
C MET A 469 23.22 -7.55 -30.43
N LEU A 470 23.93 -8.60 -30.02
CA LEU A 470 25.37 -8.73 -30.31
C LEU A 470 25.67 -9.19 -31.74
N ASN A 471 24.88 -10.12 -32.29
CA ASN A 471 25.16 -10.74 -33.59
C ASN A 471 24.59 -9.98 -34.78
N SER A 472 23.55 -9.17 -34.62
CA SER A 472 22.96 -8.39 -35.72
C SER A 472 23.76 -7.12 -35.99
N LEU A 473 24.03 -6.82 -37.27
CA LEU A 473 24.66 -5.55 -37.67
C LEU A 473 23.66 -4.39 -37.68
N GLU A 474 22.35 -4.68 -37.62
CA GLU A 474 21.32 -3.67 -37.40
C GLU A 474 21.51 -3.00 -36.03
N PHE A 475 21.73 -3.81 -34.98
CA PHE A 475 21.93 -3.33 -33.61
C PHE A 475 23.41 -3.03 -33.28
N ASN A 476 24.32 -3.95 -33.59
CA ASN A 476 25.72 -3.85 -33.20
C ASN A 476 26.59 -3.28 -34.31
N GLN A 477 26.72 -1.96 -34.31
CA GLN A 477 27.60 -1.23 -35.22
C GLN A 477 28.99 -0.95 -34.61
N ILE A 478 29.30 -1.52 -33.43
CA ILE A 478 30.54 -1.25 -32.68
C ILE A 478 31.56 -2.36 -32.92
N TYR A 479 31.14 -3.62 -32.87
CA TYR A 479 32.04 -4.78 -32.93
C TYR A 479 31.34 -6.00 -33.54
N ASP A 480 31.85 -6.57 -34.62
CA ASP A 480 31.27 -7.77 -35.24
C ASP A 480 31.52 -9.02 -34.39
N TYR A 481 30.55 -9.34 -33.53
CA TYR A 481 30.58 -10.48 -32.62
C TYR A 481 30.57 -11.82 -33.39
N TYR A 482 29.91 -11.89 -34.54
CA TYR A 482 29.68 -13.11 -35.31
C TYR A 482 30.97 -13.68 -35.95
N LEU A 483 31.93 -12.82 -36.31
CA LEU A 483 33.19 -13.20 -36.96
C LEU A 483 34.25 -13.71 -35.97
N THR A 484 33.94 -14.75 -35.21
CA THR A 484 34.78 -15.29 -34.12
C THR A 484 36.19 -15.72 -34.54
N GLU A 485 36.39 -16.11 -35.80
CA GLU A 485 37.69 -16.53 -36.35
C GLU A 485 38.57 -15.36 -36.86
N ALA A 486 38.00 -14.15 -36.95
CA ALA A 486 38.72 -12.97 -37.41
C ALA A 486 39.53 -12.31 -36.28
N PRO A 487 40.68 -11.66 -36.58
CA PRO A 487 41.40 -10.87 -35.58
C PRO A 487 40.54 -9.71 -35.05
N ASP A 488 40.65 -9.36 -33.77
CA ASP A 488 39.90 -8.27 -33.14
C ASP A 488 39.89 -6.96 -33.94
N LYS A 489 41.02 -6.60 -34.55
CA LYS A 489 41.14 -5.38 -35.36
C LYS A 489 40.19 -5.37 -36.57
N GLU A 490 39.85 -6.52 -37.11
CA GLU A 490 38.91 -6.68 -38.23
C GLU A 490 37.46 -6.78 -37.73
N ARG A 491 37.24 -7.07 -36.45
CA ARG A 491 35.93 -7.13 -35.80
C ARG A 491 35.50 -5.76 -35.26
N ILE A 492 36.42 -4.87 -34.91
CA ILE A 492 36.09 -3.51 -34.46
C ILE A 492 35.55 -2.69 -35.63
N LEU A 493 34.27 -2.32 -35.55
CA LEU A 493 33.55 -1.49 -36.53
C LEU A 493 33.62 -0.01 -36.14
N ASP A 494 33.52 0.30 -34.84
CA ASP A 494 33.70 1.62 -34.25
C ASP A 494 34.81 1.59 -33.19
N ALA A 495 35.97 2.14 -33.55
CA ALA A 495 37.15 2.14 -32.70
C ALA A 495 37.03 3.05 -31.47
N GLU A 496 36.22 4.11 -31.54
CA GLU A 496 36.04 5.05 -30.44
C GLU A 496 35.13 4.44 -29.38
N LYS A 497 33.94 3.97 -29.78
CA LYS A 497 33.00 3.30 -28.86
C LYS A 497 33.59 2.04 -28.24
N TRP A 498 34.30 1.22 -29.03
CA TRP A 498 35.00 0.05 -28.48
C TRP A 498 36.09 0.44 -27.46
N GLY A 499 36.84 1.52 -27.73
CA GLY A 499 37.81 2.07 -26.79
C GLY A 499 37.17 2.50 -25.47
N ALA A 500 35.99 3.12 -25.50
CA ALA A 500 35.24 3.51 -24.31
C ALA A 500 34.82 2.30 -23.46
N ILE A 501 34.36 1.21 -24.08
CA ILE A 501 34.01 -0.05 -23.40
C ILE A 501 35.24 -0.63 -22.66
N ILE A 502 36.41 -0.65 -23.32
CA ILE A 502 37.66 -1.08 -22.69
C ILE A 502 38.01 -0.20 -21.48
N THR A 503 37.85 1.12 -21.60
CA THR A 503 38.08 2.05 -20.48
C THR A 503 37.11 1.80 -19.33
N GLN A 504 35.83 1.54 -19.62
CA GLN A 504 34.82 1.21 -18.61
C GLN A 504 35.16 -0.07 -17.85
N ALA A 505 35.55 -1.15 -18.54
CA ALA A 505 35.97 -2.40 -17.92
C ALA A 505 37.19 -2.20 -16.99
N ASN A 506 38.17 -1.40 -17.42
CA ASN A 506 39.34 -1.07 -16.60
C ASN A 506 38.95 -0.25 -15.36
N ASN A 507 38.05 0.72 -15.50
CA ASN A 507 37.57 1.53 -14.38
C ASN A 507 36.80 0.67 -13.37
N LEU A 508 35.94 -0.24 -13.84
CA LEU A 508 35.22 -1.19 -13.00
C LEU A 508 36.20 -2.05 -12.18
N LYS A 509 37.21 -2.61 -12.83
CA LYS A 509 38.26 -3.40 -12.16
C LYS A 509 39.03 -2.59 -11.12
N ASN A 510 39.40 -1.35 -11.46
CA ASN A 510 40.09 -0.45 -10.53
C ASN A 510 39.21 -0.10 -9.32
N ASN A 511 37.92 0.16 -9.52
CA ASN A 511 36.96 0.47 -8.45
C ASN A 511 36.75 -0.75 -7.54
N PHE A 512 36.64 -1.96 -8.10
CA PHE A 512 36.55 -3.20 -7.33
C PHE A 512 37.79 -3.40 -6.46
N VAL A 513 38.99 -3.30 -7.04
CA VAL A 513 40.25 -3.43 -6.30
C VAL A 513 40.41 -2.33 -5.22
N ALA A 514 39.84 -1.15 -5.46
CA ALA A 514 39.82 -0.06 -4.48
C ALA A 514 38.77 -0.24 -3.35
N GLY A 515 37.96 -1.30 -3.38
CA GLY A 515 36.96 -1.61 -2.36
C GLY A 515 35.65 -0.84 -2.51
N ALA A 516 35.36 -0.28 -3.69
CA ALA A 516 34.14 0.51 -3.93
C ALA A 516 32.84 -0.29 -3.71
N TYR A 517 32.89 -1.62 -3.83
CA TYR A 517 31.73 -2.52 -3.68
C TYR A 517 31.69 -3.27 -2.34
N GLN A 518 32.57 -2.95 -1.39
CA GLN A 518 32.67 -3.68 -0.12
C GLN A 518 31.39 -3.58 0.72
N THR A 519 30.68 -2.45 0.68
CA THR A 519 29.40 -2.26 1.37
C THR A 519 28.28 -3.14 0.83
N TYR A 520 28.42 -3.61 -0.41
CA TYR A 520 27.49 -4.53 -1.06
C TYR A 520 27.92 -6.00 -0.93
N GLY A 521 28.93 -6.29 -0.11
CA GLY A 521 29.43 -7.66 0.11
C GLY A 521 30.54 -8.10 -0.86
N PHE A 522 30.86 -7.30 -1.87
CA PHE A 522 31.87 -7.62 -2.90
C PHE A 522 33.20 -6.89 -2.65
N GLY A 523 33.85 -7.19 -1.52
CA GLY A 523 35.19 -6.68 -1.23
C GLY A 523 36.27 -7.28 -2.16
N PRO A 524 37.49 -6.71 -2.21
CA PRO A 524 38.59 -7.26 -3.02
C PRO A 524 38.90 -8.74 -2.73
N GLU A 525 38.71 -9.16 -1.48
CA GLU A 525 38.79 -10.54 -1.01
C GLU A 525 37.76 -11.51 -1.65
N TYR A 526 36.64 -11.01 -2.20
CA TYR A 526 35.67 -11.81 -2.95
C TYR A 526 36.26 -12.40 -4.24
N GLY A 527 37.28 -11.72 -4.79
CA GLY A 527 37.95 -12.10 -6.02
C GLY A 527 37.27 -11.51 -7.26
N TRP A 528 38.09 -10.90 -8.13
CA TRP A 528 37.61 -10.25 -9.35
C TRP A 528 36.83 -11.18 -10.28
N LYS A 529 37.32 -12.41 -10.48
CA LYS A 529 36.63 -13.41 -11.33
C LYS A 529 35.21 -13.69 -10.81
N ASN A 530 35.06 -13.91 -9.51
CA ASN A 530 33.74 -14.15 -8.90
C ASN A 530 32.85 -12.92 -9.04
N PHE A 531 33.39 -11.72 -8.82
CA PHE A 531 32.63 -10.48 -8.99
C PHE A 531 32.07 -10.32 -10.41
N ILE A 532 32.88 -10.51 -11.47
CA ILE A 532 32.38 -10.34 -12.84
C ILE A 532 31.45 -11.46 -13.27
N ARG A 533 31.64 -12.68 -12.78
CA ARG A 533 30.73 -13.80 -13.01
C ARG A 533 29.37 -13.54 -12.38
N ASP A 534 29.34 -13.14 -11.11
CA ASP A 534 28.09 -13.03 -10.36
C ASP A 534 27.33 -11.73 -10.66
N VAL A 535 28.03 -10.66 -11.07
CA VAL A 535 27.41 -9.35 -11.40
C VAL A 535 27.10 -9.19 -12.89
N TYR A 536 27.94 -9.74 -13.77
CA TYR A 536 27.84 -9.53 -15.22
C TYR A 536 27.65 -10.82 -16.02
N GLY A 537 27.67 -12.00 -15.39
CA GLY A 537 27.62 -13.29 -16.08
C GLY A 537 28.87 -13.58 -16.92
N ALA A 538 29.98 -12.91 -16.65
CA ALA A 538 31.21 -13.00 -17.45
C ALA A 538 32.24 -13.94 -16.81
N GLU A 539 32.79 -14.89 -17.57
CA GLU A 539 33.81 -15.83 -17.07
C GLU A 539 35.21 -15.24 -17.05
N ASP A 540 35.48 -14.24 -17.90
CA ASP A 540 36.77 -13.56 -17.94
C ASP A 540 36.67 -12.09 -18.35
N ASP A 541 37.82 -11.41 -18.36
CA ASP A 541 37.91 -9.99 -18.72
C ASP A 541 37.42 -9.72 -20.15
N HIS A 542 37.46 -10.70 -21.05
CA HIS A 542 37.01 -10.56 -22.44
C HIS A 542 35.49 -10.70 -22.53
N ASP A 543 34.89 -11.66 -21.84
CA ASP A 543 33.44 -11.80 -21.73
C ASP A 543 32.79 -10.58 -21.08
N LEU A 544 33.48 -9.95 -20.11
CA LEU A 544 33.04 -8.68 -19.52
C LEU A 544 32.91 -7.58 -20.59
N LEU A 545 33.80 -7.53 -21.58
CA LEU A 545 33.69 -6.56 -22.66
C LEU A 545 32.42 -6.78 -23.48
N TYR A 546 32.00 -8.03 -23.69
CA TYR A 546 30.76 -8.34 -24.39
C TYR A 546 29.52 -7.99 -23.57
N ALA A 547 29.53 -8.20 -22.24
CA ALA A 547 28.45 -7.76 -21.37
C ALA A 547 28.27 -6.22 -21.35
N LEU A 548 29.40 -5.48 -21.32
CA LEU A 548 29.39 -4.02 -21.41
C LEU A 548 29.01 -3.54 -22.82
N LEU A 549 29.46 -4.22 -23.87
CA LEU A 549 29.07 -3.96 -25.24
C LEU A 549 27.56 -4.14 -25.43
N TYR A 550 26.99 -5.24 -24.92
CA TYR A 550 25.53 -5.47 -24.94
C TYR A 550 24.77 -4.33 -24.26
N SER A 551 25.24 -3.88 -23.10
CA SER A 551 24.64 -2.76 -22.37
C SER A 551 24.68 -1.46 -23.20
N GLN A 552 25.80 -1.20 -23.88
CA GLN A 552 25.93 -0.05 -24.78
C GLN A 552 25.01 -0.16 -25.99
N ILE A 553 24.92 -1.33 -26.64
CA ILE A 553 24.04 -1.57 -27.79
C ILE A 553 22.58 -1.38 -27.40
N LYS A 554 22.16 -1.90 -26.24
CA LYS A 554 20.79 -1.72 -25.73
C LYS A 554 20.47 -0.24 -25.52
N SER A 555 21.41 0.51 -24.93
CA SER A 555 21.27 1.96 -24.76
C SER A 555 21.22 2.71 -26.09
N ASP A 556 22.07 2.35 -27.05
CA ASP A 556 22.11 2.95 -28.38
C ASP A 556 20.79 2.66 -29.15
N TYR A 557 20.27 1.45 -29.05
CA TYR A 557 18.98 1.07 -29.63
C TYR A 557 17.83 1.88 -29.02
N ALA A 558 17.72 1.93 -27.69
CA ALA A 558 16.69 2.72 -27.01
C ALA A 558 16.76 4.21 -27.40
N ALA A 559 17.97 4.78 -27.49
CA ALA A 559 18.17 6.14 -27.96
C ALA A 559 17.74 6.33 -29.43
N SER A 560 18.01 5.35 -30.29
CA SER A 560 17.67 5.39 -31.72
C SER A 560 16.17 5.46 -31.99
N LEU A 561 15.34 4.91 -31.08
CA LEU A 561 13.88 4.97 -31.22
C LEU A 561 13.40 6.42 -31.25
N GLY A 562 14.04 7.29 -30.46
CA GLY A 562 13.68 8.70 -30.33
C GLY A 562 14.65 9.68 -31.00
N ASP A 563 15.46 9.22 -31.94
CA ASP A 563 16.48 10.03 -32.59
C ASP A 563 15.92 10.89 -33.72
N LEU A 564 16.34 12.15 -33.75
CA LEU A 564 15.90 13.18 -34.70
C LEU A 564 17.08 13.78 -35.51
N GLU A 565 18.31 13.30 -35.33
CA GLU A 565 19.52 13.90 -35.92
C GLU A 565 19.43 14.04 -37.45
N ASP A 566 19.05 12.96 -38.13
CA ASP A 566 18.96 12.88 -39.61
C ASP A 566 17.53 13.05 -40.17
N LEU A 567 16.58 13.50 -39.34
CA LEU A 567 15.17 13.64 -39.73
C LEU A 567 14.80 15.07 -40.17
N ASP A 568 13.64 15.18 -40.79
CA ASP A 568 12.98 16.44 -41.14
C ASP A 568 11.52 16.49 -40.65
N GLU A 569 10.87 17.65 -40.83
CA GLU A 569 9.49 17.90 -40.37
C GLU A 569 8.42 17.00 -41.01
N THR A 570 8.77 16.24 -42.05
CA THR A 570 7.84 15.31 -42.72
C THR A 570 8.06 13.86 -42.31
N SER A 571 9.05 13.61 -41.45
CA SER A 571 9.42 12.28 -40.99
C SER A 571 8.36 11.68 -40.08
N ALA A 572 8.06 10.38 -40.25
CA ALA A 572 6.98 9.70 -39.52
C ALA A 572 7.16 9.77 -37.99
N LEU A 573 8.39 9.65 -37.49
CA LEU A 573 8.70 9.76 -36.07
C LEU A 573 8.39 11.18 -35.54
N TRP A 574 8.76 12.23 -36.27
CA TRP A 574 8.41 13.60 -35.89
C TRP A 574 6.90 13.83 -35.90
N LEU A 575 6.19 13.32 -36.91
CA LEU A 575 4.72 13.40 -36.94
C LEU A 575 4.08 12.68 -35.75
N THR A 576 4.69 11.57 -35.29
CA THR A 576 4.27 10.86 -34.08
C THR A 576 4.49 11.70 -32.82
N TYR A 577 5.66 12.35 -32.69
CA TYR A 577 5.91 13.32 -31.62
C TYR A 577 4.87 14.44 -31.64
N VAL A 578 4.57 15.01 -32.82
CA VAL A 578 3.57 16.08 -32.96
C VAL A 578 2.18 15.61 -32.53
N GLU A 579 1.76 14.41 -32.95
CA GLU A 579 0.48 13.83 -32.54
C GLU A 579 0.39 13.67 -31.01
N LYS A 580 1.41 13.09 -30.37
CA LYS A 580 1.42 12.88 -28.92
C LYS A 580 1.52 14.18 -28.15
N MET A 581 2.34 15.13 -28.60
CA MET A 581 2.39 16.48 -28.02
C MET A 581 1.06 17.21 -28.18
N GLN A 582 0.37 17.04 -29.30
CA GLN A 582 -0.96 17.64 -29.52
C GLN A 582 -1.99 17.03 -28.57
N SER A 583 -1.95 15.73 -28.28
CA SER A 583 -2.81 15.12 -27.24
C SER A 583 -2.62 15.79 -25.88
N ILE A 584 -1.37 16.08 -25.48
CA ILE A 584 -1.07 16.81 -24.23
C ILE A 584 -1.73 18.19 -24.22
N VAL A 585 -1.71 18.90 -25.35
CA VAL A 585 -2.33 20.22 -25.49
C VAL A 585 -3.86 20.11 -25.47
N ASP A 586 -4.42 19.16 -26.21
CA ASP A 586 -5.87 18.98 -26.35
C ASP A 586 -6.53 18.59 -25.02
N GLU A 587 -5.80 17.83 -24.21
CA GLU A 587 -6.27 17.40 -22.89
C GLU A 587 -6.05 18.47 -21.80
N TYR A 588 -5.23 19.51 -22.05
CA TYR A 588 -4.79 20.47 -21.05
C TYR A 588 -5.94 21.17 -20.31
N TYR A 589 -5.89 21.07 -18.99
CA TYR A 589 -6.59 21.96 -18.07
C TYR A 589 -5.71 22.28 -16.86
N SER A 590 -5.88 23.48 -16.29
CA SER A 590 -5.26 23.84 -15.03
C SER A 590 -6.13 24.84 -14.26
N VAL A 591 -6.61 24.43 -13.09
CA VAL A 591 -7.58 25.17 -12.30
C VAL A 591 -7.23 25.11 -10.83
N ALA A 592 -7.24 26.24 -10.12
CA ALA A 592 -7.22 26.25 -8.67
C ALA A 592 -8.63 26.38 -8.10
N GLY A 593 -8.92 25.65 -7.02
CA GLY A 593 -10.26 25.56 -6.46
C GLY A 593 -10.30 25.62 -4.93
N ILE A 594 -11.41 26.13 -4.39
CA ILE A 594 -11.75 26.04 -2.96
C ILE A 594 -13.15 25.46 -2.81
N GLN A 595 -13.42 24.86 -1.66
CA GLN A 595 -14.76 24.36 -1.34
C GLN A 595 -15.18 24.62 0.10
N LEU A 596 -16.50 24.58 0.31
CA LEU A 596 -17.12 24.32 1.59
C LEU A 596 -17.95 23.03 1.45
N LEU A 597 -17.53 21.97 2.13
CA LEU A 597 -18.16 20.65 2.12
C LEU A 597 -19.23 20.57 3.20
N ILE A 598 -20.44 20.14 2.83
CA ILE A 598 -21.50 19.73 3.75
C ILE A 598 -21.45 18.21 3.82
N CYS A 599 -21.15 17.66 4.98
CA CYS A 599 -20.96 16.22 5.17
C CYS A 599 -21.61 15.72 6.47
N ILE A 600 -21.68 14.40 6.60
CA ILE A 600 -21.94 13.67 7.83
C ILE A 600 -20.73 12.77 8.05
N ASN A 601 -20.26 12.71 9.29
CA ASN A 601 -19.22 11.77 9.70
C ASN A 601 -19.86 10.64 10.51
N ASP A 602 -19.36 9.42 10.36
CA ASP A 602 -19.67 8.33 11.27
C ASP A 602 -18.88 8.47 12.60
N GLU A 603 -19.03 7.50 13.49
CA GLU A 603 -18.40 7.47 14.81
C GLU A 603 -16.87 7.40 14.74
N ASP A 604 -16.32 6.84 13.66
CA ASP A 604 -14.88 6.74 13.40
C ASP A 604 -14.32 8.00 12.69
N GLY A 605 -15.19 8.96 12.36
CA GLY A 605 -14.84 10.20 11.67
C GLY A 605 -14.76 10.08 10.14
N ASN A 606 -15.14 8.94 9.56
CA ASN A 606 -15.21 8.76 8.10
C ASN A 606 -16.46 9.42 7.52
N LYS A 607 -16.41 9.80 6.25
CA LYS A 607 -17.55 10.40 5.55
C LYS A 607 -18.61 9.36 5.24
N VAL A 608 -19.87 9.67 5.56
CA VAL A 608 -21.02 8.84 5.18
C VAL A 608 -21.53 9.26 3.81
N ASP A 609 -21.68 8.31 2.89
CA ASP A 609 -22.24 8.57 1.56
C ASP A 609 -23.63 9.21 1.65
N PRO A 610 -23.89 10.33 0.95
CA PRO A 610 -25.23 10.90 0.80
C PRO A 610 -26.34 9.94 0.39
N ALA A 611 -26.02 8.81 -0.24
CA ALA A 611 -26.95 7.73 -0.55
C ALA A 611 -27.55 7.09 0.71
N ASP A 612 -26.80 7.07 1.80
CA ASP A 612 -27.20 6.48 3.08
C ASP A 612 -27.80 7.51 4.06
N TRP A 613 -27.82 8.79 3.68
CA TRP A 613 -28.42 9.84 4.50
C TRP A 613 -29.95 9.69 4.56
N THR A 614 -30.53 10.10 5.69
CA THR A 614 -31.98 10.19 5.79
C THR A 614 -32.53 11.25 4.82
N VAL A 615 -33.80 11.09 4.42
CA VAL A 615 -34.49 12.09 3.58
C VAL A 615 -34.46 13.48 4.23
N TYR A 616 -34.60 13.52 5.55
CA TYR A 616 -34.56 14.77 6.31
C TYR A 616 -33.18 15.43 6.27
N GLN A 617 -32.10 14.69 6.50
CA GLN A 617 -30.72 15.19 6.38
C GLN A 617 -30.44 15.69 4.96
N THR A 618 -30.88 14.95 3.94
CA THR A 618 -30.76 15.36 2.53
C THR A 618 -31.48 16.68 2.25
N ASP A 619 -32.70 16.85 2.73
CA ASP A 619 -33.46 18.09 2.55
C ASP A 619 -32.80 19.27 3.28
N LEU A 620 -32.26 19.02 4.48
CA LEU A 620 -31.51 20.03 5.24
C LEU A 620 -30.18 20.41 4.59
N ALA A 621 -29.44 19.46 4.03
CA ALA A 621 -28.20 19.75 3.31
C ALA A 621 -28.46 20.63 2.09
N LYS A 622 -29.54 20.36 1.35
CA LYS A 622 -30.00 21.21 0.24
C LYS A 622 -30.41 22.60 0.71
N GLU A 623 -31.13 22.70 1.82
CA GLU A 623 -31.50 23.98 2.42
C GLU A 623 -30.25 24.78 2.84
N LEU A 624 -29.29 24.14 3.52
CA LEU A 624 -28.03 24.74 3.94
C LEU A 624 -27.19 25.20 2.74
N TYR A 625 -27.10 24.39 1.69
CA TYR A 625 -26.43 24.73 0.44
C TYR A 625 -26.97 26.05 -0.16
N GLN A 626 -28.30 26.20 -0.19
CA GLN A 626 -28.95 27.40 -0.69
C GLN A 626 -28.68 28.62 0.20
N GLN A 627 -28.67 28.44 1.52
CA GLN A 627 -28.36 29.50 2.48
C GLN A 627 -26.90 29.95 2.40
N ILE A 628 -25.95 29.02 2.23
CA ILE A 628 -24.53 29.30 1.97
C ILE A 628 -24.39 30.17 0.73
N TRP A 629 -24.99 29.78 -0.40
CA TRP A 629 -24.88 30.59 -1.62
C TRP A 629 -25.59 31.94 -1.55
N THR A 630 -26.67 32.03 -0.76
CA THR A 630 -27.33 33.31 -0.48
C THR A 630 -26.39 34.23 0.30
N TYR A 631 -25.76 33.74 1.37
CA TYR A 631 -24.74 34.47 2.11
C TYR A 631 -23.56 34.89 1.20
N MET A 632 -23.07 33.98 0.35
CA MET A 632 -21.96 34.27 -0.56
C MET A 632 -22.25 35.40 -1.55
N ARG A 633 -23.52 35.59 -1.95
CA ARG A 633 -23.95 36.68 -2.85
C ARG A 633 -24.25 37.98 -2.13
N GLU A 634 -24.91 37.92 -0.97
CA GLU A 634 -25.39 39.11 -0.26
C GLU A 634 -24.27 39.78 0.56
N ILE A 635 -23.27 39.02 0.98
CA ILE A 635 -22.18 39.52 1.83
C ILE A 635 -20.91 39.73 1.00
N SER A 636 -20.41 40.96 1.02
CA SER A 636 -19.14 41.34 0.39
C SER A 636 -17.94 40.79 1.16
N GLY A 637 -16.92 40.33 0.44
CA GLY A 637 -15.67 39.83 1.01
C GLY A 637 -15.03 38.76 0.11
N GLU A 638 -13.79 38.40 0.44
CA GLU A 638 -13.05 37.31 -0.23
C GLU A 638 -13.73 35.96 -0.02
N SER A 639 -13.82 35.14 -1.07
CA SER A 639 -14.59 33.88 -1.04
C SER A 639 -14.07 32.89 0.02
N ALA A 640 -12.75 32.72 0.11
CA ALA A 640 -12.11 31.86 1.13
C ALA A 640 -12.45 32.31 2.56
N ALA A 641 -12.32 33.60 2.85
CA ALA A 641 -12.65 34.16 4.16
C ALA A 641 -14.13 34.01 4.51
N LYS A 642 -15.02 34.07 3.52
CA LYS A 642 -16.46 33.85 3.71
C LYS A 642 -16.79 32.39 4.01
N PHE A 643 -16.21 31.43 3.30
CA PHE A 643 -16.39 30.00 3.60
C PHE A 643 -15.84 29.65 4.98
N GLN A 644 -14.63 30.12 5.32
CA GLN A 644 -14.06 29.92 6.65
C GLN A 644 -14.97 30.49 7.76
N ALA A 645 -15.50 31.70 7.57
CA ALA A 645 -16.40 32.32 8.56
C ALA A 645 -17.70 31.53 8.78
N ILE A 646 -18.21 30.83 7.75
CA ILE A 646 -19.37 29.95 7.89
C ILE A 646 -18.97 28.69 8.67
N ALA A 647 -17.84 28.05 8.31
CA ALA A 647 -17.34 26.87 9.00
C ALA A 647 -17.07 27.15 10.49
N ASP A 648 -16.39 28.26 10.80
CA ASP A 648 -16.13 28.68 12.19
C ASP A 648 -17.41 28.92 12.99
N ALA A 649 -18.40 29.56 12.36
CA ALA A 649 -19.72 29.76 12.97
C ALA A 649 -20.45 28.44 13.19
N PHE A 650 -20.26 27.47 12.29
CA PHE A 650 -20.80 26.12 12.43
C PHE A 650 -20.24 25.39 13.64
N THR A 651 -18.92 25.40 13.78
CA THR A 651 -18.24 24.80 14.94
C THR A 651 -18.67 25.46 16.25
N ALA A 652 -18.73 26.79 16.29
CA ALA A 652 -19.02 27.53 17.52
C ALA A 652 -20.50 27.56 17.94
N SER A 653 -21.45 27.26 17.04
CA SER A 653 -22.87 27.33 17.37
C SER A 653 -23.31 26.16 18.26
N PRO A 654 -24.22 26.40 19.23
CA PRO A 654 -24.78 25.33 20.05
C PRO A 654 -25.68 24.40 19.23
N ARG A 655 -25.94 23.21 19.78
CA ARG A 655 -27.01 22.31 19.31
C ARG A 655 -28.36 22.70 19.92
N PHE A 656 -29.43 22.26 19.29
CA PHE A 656 -30.78 22.26 19.85
C PHE A 656 -30.88 21.15 20.89
N LEU A 657 -31.44 21.46 22.06
CA LEU A 657 -31.65 20.46 23.11
C LEU A 657 -32.60 19.37 22.62
N ALA A 658 -32.19 18.12 22.75
CA ALA A 658 -32.99 16.96 22.36
C ALA A 658 -34.32 16.85 23.14
N THR A 659 -34.39 17.40 24.35
CA THR A 659 -35.55 17.26 25.25
C THR A 659 -36.69 18.24 24.98
N VAL A 660 -36.52 19.15 24.02
CA VAL A 660 -37.54 20.15 23.61
C VAL A 660 -37.82 20.04 22.11
N ALA A 661 -38.79 20.82 21.62
CA ALA A 661 -39.09 20.82 20.19
C ALA A 661 -37.91 21.36 19.36
N GLN A 662 -37.65 20.73 18.21
CA GLN A 662 -36.53 21.02 17.31
C GLN A 662 -36.80 22.25 16.44
N ASP A 663 -37.12 23.37 17.10
CA ASP A 663 -37.30 24.69 16.50
C ASP A 663 -36.68 25.78 17.37
N LEU A 664 -36.23 26.86 16.74
CA LEU A 664 -35.57 27.98 17.42
C LEU A 664 -36.39 28.61 18.56
N ALA A 665 -37.72 28.64 18.45
CA ALA A 665 -38.58 29.30 19.44
C ALA A 665 -38.66 28.51 20.75
N SER A 666 -38.38 27.22 20.71
CA SER A 666 -38.42 26.31 21.85
C SER A 666 -37.08 26.21 22.59
N GLN A 667 -35.99 26.73 22.02
CA GLN A 667 -34.66 26.66 22.60
C GLN A 667 -34.41 27.71 23.69
N PRO A 668 -33.50 27.44 24.65
CA PRO A 668 -33.10 28.42 25.66
C PRO A 668 -32.58 29.71 25.03
N ALA A 669 -33.02 30.87 25.52
CA ALA A 669 -32.54 32.17 25.06
C ALA A 669 -31.12 32.48 25.58
N GLY A 670 -30.37 33.31 24.85
CA GLY A 670 -29.03 33.77 25.26
C GLY A 670 -27.86 33.10 24.53
N PHE A 671 -28.14 32.30 23.51
CA PHE A 671 -27.13 31.61 22.69
C PHE A 671 -27.27 31.94 21.19
N ASP A 672 -26.19 31.78 20.44
CA ASP A 672 -26.08 32.16 19.02
C ASP A 672 -26.45 30.99 18.09
N TYR A 673 -27.76 30.74 17.93
CA TYR A 673 -28.29 29.68 17.05
C TYR A 673 -28.29 30.03 15.55
N VAL A 674 -28.22 31.33 15.22
CA VAL A 674 -28.33 31.84 13.84
C VAL A 674 -27.13 32.70 13.51
N PHE A 675 -26.41 32.36 12.45
CA PHE A 675 -25.30 33.14 11.95
C PHE A 675 -25.81 34.26 11.02
N ARG A 676 -25.49 35.51 11.39
CA ARG A 676 -25.75 36.73 10.59
C ARG A 676 -27.19 36.90 10.13
N ASP A 677 -28.16 36.40 10.89
CA ASP A 677 -29.59 36.39 10.55
C ASP A 677 -29.93 35.67 9.23
N LEU A 678 -28.99 34.89 8.67
CA LEU A 678 -29.11 34.25 7.35
C LEU A 678 -29.05 32.73 7.42
N ILE A 679 -28.19 32.17 8.28
CA ILE A 679 -27.96 30.72 8.36
C ILE A 679 -28.35 30.22 9.75
N GLU A 680 -29.36 29.35 9.84
CA GLU A 680 -29.79 28.72 11.10
C GLU A 680 -28.87 27.54 11.45
N VAL A 681 -27.61 27.86 11.75
CA VAL A 681 -26.52 26.90 11.94
C VAL A 681 -26.89 25.77 12.93
N ALA A 682 -27.48 26.12 14.07
CA ALA A 682 -27.81 25.15 15.10
C ALA A 682 -28.80 24.07 14.63
N LYS A 683 -29.75 24.43 13.74
CA LYS A 683 -30.71 23.48 13.15
C LYS A 683 -30.00 22.41 12.33
N PHE A 684 -29.02 22.80 11.52
CA PHE A 684 -28.26 21.88 10.68
C PHE A 684 -27.30 21.02 11.48
N LYS A 685 -26.58 21.64 12.44
CA LYS A 685 -25.67 20.93 13.34
C LYS A 685 -26.39 19.86 14.15
N SER A 686 -27.57 20.17 14.68
CA SER A 686 -28.39 19.22 15.47
C SER A 686 -28.91 18.04 14.65
N ALA A 687 -29.02 18.20 13.32
CA ALA A 687 -29.38 17.11 12.42
C ALA A 687 -28.21 16.20 12.01
N GLY A 688 -27.02 16.42 12.57
CA GLY A 688 -25.80 15.65 12.27
C GLY A 688 -24.95 16.19 11.12
N LEU A 689 -25.39 17.26 10.44
CA LEU A 689 -24.58 17.88 9.39
C LEU A 689 -23.33 18.56 9.97
N SER A 690 -22.26 18.58 9.19
CA SER A 690 -20.97 19.23 9.48
C SER A 690 -20.49 20.05 8.28
N LEU A 691 -19.64 21.06 8.52
CA LEU A 691 -19.10 21.95 7.49
C LEU A 691 -17.57 22.02 7.53
N GLU A 692 -16.94 21.75 6.38
CA GLU A 692 -15.48 21.78 6.24
C GLU A 692 -15.03 22.67 5.10
N TYR A 693 -14.21 23.68 5.40
CA TYR A 693 -13.56 24.51 4.39
C TYR A 693 -12.24 23.87 3.96
N ALA A 694 -11.99 23.79 2.66
CA ALA A 694 -10.74 23.31 2.11
C ALA A 694 -10.26 24.17 0.92
N ASP A 695 -8.96 24.44 0.90
CA ASP A 695 -8.24 24.87 -0.29
C ASP A 695 -7.74 23.62 -1.02
N LEU A 696 -8.24 23.40 -2.23
CA LEU A 696 -8.04 22.17 -2.98
C LEU A 696 -6.79 22.22 -3.85
N GLY A 697 -6.03 23.32 -3.80
CA GLY A 697 -4.84 23.49 -4.62
C GLY A 697 -5.19 23.59 -6.11
N THR A 698 -4.30 23.08 -6.97
CA THR A 698 -4.44 23.15 -8.43
C THR A 698 -4.66 21.77 -9.04
N TYR A 699 -5.77 21.64 -9.76
CA TYR A 699 -6.10 20.49 -10.58
C TYR A 699 -5.49 20.63 -11.97
N THR A 700 -4.97 19.53 -12.52
CA THR A 700 -4.39 19.41 -13.86
C THR A 700 -4.72 18.05 -14.47
N ASN A 701 -4.36 17.79 -15.73
CA ASN A 701 -4.56 16.48 -16.37
C ASN A 701 -3.97 15.29 -15.61
N ALA A 702 -2.96 15.53 -14.77
CA ALA A 702 -2.33 14.52 -13.93
C ALA A 702 -3.01 14.35 -12.56
N SER A 703 -4.02 15.16 -12.25
CA SER A 703 -4.84 15.00 -11.05
C SER A 703 -5.78 13.81 -11.26
N GLU A 704 -5.89 12.95 -10.26
CA GLU A 704 -6.83 11.81 -10.28
C GLU A 704 -8.24 12.29 -10.61
N THR A 705 -8.85 11.68 -11.63
CA THR A 705 -10.15 12.10 -12.19
C THR A 705 -11.35 11.67 -11.37
N ASP A 706 -11.16 10.85 -10.34
CA ASP A 706 -12.25 10.19 -9.62
C ASP A 706 -12.87 11.01 -8.47
N ASN A 707 -12.83 12.35 -8.55
CA ASN A 707 -13.57 13.19 -7.61
C ASN A 707 -14.41 14.28 -8.33
N ALA A 708 -15.68 14.46 -7.91
CA ALA A 708 -16.55 15.47 -8.55
C ALA A 708 -16.07 16.94 -8.44
N PRO A 709 -15.21 17.34 -7.47
CA PRO A 709 -14.51 18.63 -7.55
C PRO A 709 -13.67 18.80 -8.83
N THR A 710 -13.08 17.73 -9.36
CA THR A 710 -12.35 17.75 -10.64
C THR A 710 -13.28 17.96 -11.83
N ASP A 711 -14.44 17.30 -11.85
CA ASP A 711 -15.46 17.51 -12.89
C ASP A 711 -16.02 18.93 -12.87
N ALA A 712 -16.31 19.45 -11.67
CA ALA A 712 -16.77 20.82 -11.50
C ALA A 712 -15.70 21.83 -11.96
N ALA A 713 -14.43 21.59 -11.62
CA ALA A 713 -13.29 22.36 -12.09
C ALA A 713 -13.22 22.37 -13.62
N LYS A 714 -13.39 21.20 -14.25
CA LYS A 714 -13.34 21.01 -15.70
C LYS A 714 -14.52 21.68 -16.42
N ILE A 715 -15.74 21.56 -15.90
CA ILE A 715 -16.92 22.23 -16.47
C ILE A 715 -16.73 23.75 -16.47
N ILE A 716 -16.23 24.33 -15.38
CA ILE A 716 -15.93 25.77 -15.32
C ILE A 716 -14.77 26.11 -16.27
N TRP A 717 -13.72 25.28 -16.34
CA TRP A 717 -12.63 25.43 -17.29
C TRP A 717 -13.15 25.52 -18.73
N ASP A 718 -14.00 24.58 -19.16
CA ASP A 718 -14.56 24.53 -20.51
C ASP A 718 -15.46 25.74 -20.80
N ALA A 719 -16.21 26.23 -19.81
CA ALA A 719 -17.07 27.40 -19.94
C ALA A 719 -16.33 28.75 -19.89
N THR A 720 -15.08 28.79 -19.39
CA THR A 720 -14.31 30.03 -19.25
C THR A 720 -13.79 30.52 -20.61
N GLU A 721 -14.39 31.59 -21.15
CA GLU A 721 -13.98 32.15 -22.45
C GLU A 721 -12.60 32.82 -22.41
N ASN A 722 -12.25 33.51 -21.32
CA ASN A 722 -10.99 34.24 -21.17
C ASN A 722 -10.03 33.49 -20.24
N LYS A 723 -8.95 32.92 -20.80
CA LYS A 723 -7.89 32.25 -20.05
C LYS A 723 -6.56 33.02 -20.27
N PRO A 724 -5.76 33.29 -19.23
CA PRO A 724 -5.97 32.95 -17.81
C PRO A 724 -7.04 33.84 -17.14
N SER A 725 -7.57 33.39 -16.01
CA SER A 725 -8.52 34.16 -15.20
C SER A 725 -8.21 34.03 -13.70
N THR A 726 -8.37 35.11 -12.96
CA THR A 726 -8.39 35.13 -11.48
C THR A 726 -9.80 35.46 -10.96
N GLU A 727 -10.81 35.38 -11.81
CA GLU A 727 -12.19 35.60 -11.44
C GLU A 727 -12.73 34.37 -10.70
N HIS A 728 -13.20 34.59 -9.47
CA HIS A 728 -13.77 33.54 -8.66
C HIS A 728 -15.11 33.09 -9.25
N THR A 729 -15.12 31.92 -9.88
CA THR A 729 -16.28 31.41 -10.61
C THR A 729 -16.89 30.23 -9.84
N PRO A 730 -18.08 30.40 -9.25
CA PRO A 730 -18.71 29.34 -8.47
C PRO A 730 -19.40 28.32 -9.38
N TYR A 731 -19.40 27.05 -8.98
CA TYR A 731 -20.13 25.99 -9.68
C TYR A 731 -21.62 26.01 -9.30
N LEU A 732 -22.50 26.19 -10.30
CA LEU A 732 -23.96 26.06 -10.18
C LEU A 732 -24.58 26.69 -8.91
N ASN A 733 -24.25 27.97 -8.65
CA ASN A 733 -24.56 28.63 -7.39
C ASN A 733 -25.97 29.23 -7.26
N ALA A 734 -26.85 29.07 -8.25
CA ALA A 734 -28.19 29.64 -8.25
C ALA A 734 -29.19 28.69 -8.91
N ALA A 735 -30.47 28.85 -8.55
CA ALA A 735 -31.56 28.14 -9.20
C ALA A 735 -31.67 28.51 -10.69
N ASP A 736 -32.13 27.56 -11.50
CA ASP A 736 -32.51 27.79 -12.89
C ASP A 736 -33.73 28.73 -13.00
N ASP A 737 -34.10 29.10 -14.23
CA ASP A 737 -35.25 29.96 -14.53
C ASP A 737 -36.60 29.38 -14.05
N LEU A 738 -36.64 28.09 -13.73
CA LEU A 738 -37.81 27.37 -13.22
C LEU A 738 -37.79 27.25 -11.68
N GLY A 739 -36.72 27.72 -11.02
CA GLY A 739 -36.54 27.66 -9.58
C GLY A 739 -35.93 26.35 -9.07
N ASN A 740 -35.41 25.48 -9.94
CA ASN A 740 -34.74 24.24 -9.54
C ASN A 740 -33.25 24.48 -9.28
N TRP A 741 -32.75 23.91 -8.20
CA TRP A 741 -31.33 23.90 -7.87
C TRP A 741 -30.67 22.62 -8.34
N THR A 742 -29.45 22.74 -8.85
CA THR A 742 -28.55 21.61 -9.10
C THR A 742 -27.48 21.60 -8.02
N TYR A 743 -27.14 20.41 -7.53
CA TYR A 743 -26.20 20.23 -6.43
C TYR A 743 -25.00 19.41 -6.90
N LEU A 744 -23.80 19.75 -6.42
CA LEU A 744 -22.60 18.96 -6.60
C LEU A 744 -22.48 17.99 -5.42
N VAL A 745 -22.59 16.68 -5.69
CA VAL A 745 -22.66 15.64 -4.65
C VAL A 745 -21.65 14.54 -4.98
N THR A 746 -20.90 14.09 -3.98
CA THR A 746 -20.04 12.89 -4.03
C THR A 746 -20.35 11.97 -2.84
N GLU A 747 -19.69 10.83 -2.76
CA GLU A 747 -19.64 9.97 -1.56
C GLU A 747 -19.24 10.74 -0.28
N ASN A 748 -18.54 11.88 -0.40
CA ASN A 748 -18.12 12.68 0.75
C ASN A 748 -19.15 13.72 1.21
N GLY A 749 -20.19 14.01 0.40
CA GLY A 749 -21.19 15.02 0.73
C GLY A 749 -21.55 16.00 -0.39
N TYR A 750 -22.10 17.15 -0.01
CA TYR A 750 -22.49 18.24 -0.91
C TYR A 750 -21.42 19.33 -0.95
N HIS A 751 -21.00 19.73 -2.14
CA HIS A 751 -19.85 20.62 -2.34
C HIS A 751 -20.27 22.00 -2.83
N ALA A 752 -20.08 23.04 -2.01
CA ALA A 752 -20.11 24.43 -2.48
C ALA A 752 -18.73 24.81 -3.03
N TYR A 753 -18.55 24.67 -4.34
CA TYR A 753 -17.25 24.76 -5.01
C TYR A 753 -17.05 26.08 -5.81
N ILE A 754 -15.82 26.60 -5.81
CA ILE A 754 -15.42 27.81 -6.54
C ILE A 754 -14.04 27.61 -7.18
N ASN A 755 -13.95 27.84 -8.50
CA ASN A 755 -12.66 28.08 -9.14
C ASN A 755 -12.12 29.45 -8.73
N THR A 756 -10.94 29.49 -8.11
CA THR A 756 -10.28 30.73 -7.71
C THR A 756 -9.35 31.26 -8.81
N SER A 757 -8.78 30.37 -9.61
CA SER A 757 -8.04 30.76 -10.81
C SER A 757 -8.06 29.68 -11.90
N VAL A 758 -7.91 30.14 -13.14
CA VAL A 758 -7.80 29.35 -14.35
C VAL A 758 -6.46 29.70 -15.00
N ASN A 759 -5.56 28.73 -15.11
CA ASN A 759 -4.22 28.96 -15.65
C ASN A 759 -4.19 28.55 -17.13
N GLN A 760 -3.74 29.46 -18.00
CA GLN A 760 -3.59 29.15 -19.41
C GLN A 760 -2.35 28.28 -19.64
N ILE A 761 -2.43 27.38 -20.62
CA ILE A 761 -1.26 26.68 -21.14
C ILE A 761 -0.20 27.69 -21.56
N ALA A 762 1.07 27.40 -21.27
CA ALA A 762 2.16 28.30 -21.64
C ALA A 762 2.27 28.44 -23.17
N ILE A 763 2.21 29.67 -23.67
CA ILE A 763 2.39 30.03 -25.08
C ILE A 763 3.78 30.63 -25.22
N TRP A 764 4.59 30.11 -26.16
CA TRP A 764 5.94 30.65 -26.40
C TRP A 764 5.96 31.69 -27.53
N ASP A 765 5.00 31.66 -28.46
CA ASP A 765 4.77 32.70 -29.47
C ASP A 765 3.37 33.30 -29.32
N GLU A 766 3.29 34.41 -28.60
CA GLU A 766 2.03 35.14 -28.38
C GLU A 766 1.42 35.67 -29.68
N THR A 767 2.24 35.97 -30.71
CA THR A 767 1.75 36.58 -31.96
C THR A 767 0.92 35.59 -32.76
N ASN A 768 1.35 34.32 -32.80
CA ASN A 768 0.66 33.26 -33.52
C ASN A 768 -0.12 32.31 -32.58
N SER A 769 -0.10 32.56 -31.27
CA SER A 769 -0.69 31.69 -30.24
C SER A 769 -0.13 30.26 -30.28
N THR A 770 1.18 30.12 -30.49
CA THR A 770 1.84 28.81 -30.64
C THR A 770 2.27 28.25 -29.28
N VAL A 771 1.87 26.99 -29.04
CA VAL A 771 2.16 26.23 -27.81
C VAL A 771 3.22 25.16 -28.06
N LEU A 772 3.05 24.37 -29.12
CA LEU A 772 3.95 23.28 -29.44
C LEU A 772 5.31 23.79 -29.94
N PRO A 773 6.43 23.16 -29.53
CA PRO A 773 7.74 23.51 -30.05
C PRO A 773 7.85 23.14 -31.54
N THR A 774 8.61 23.91 -32.31
CA THR A 774 8.93 23.56 -33.70
C THR A 774 10.04 22.50 -33.75
N PHE A 775 10.18 21.84 -34.90
CA PHE A 775 11.26 20.88 -35.13
C PHE A 775 12.65 21.52 -34.93
N LEU A 776 12.82 22.75 -35.42
CA LEU A 776 14.07 23.51 -35.28
C LEU A 776 14.41 23.84 -33.82
N MET A 777 13.40 24.18 -33.00
CA MET A 777 13.58 24.39 -31.56
C MET A 777 14.03 23.11 -30.86
N VAL A 778 13.44 21.97 -31.21
CA VAL A 778 13.81 20.67 -30.65
C VAL A 778 15.25 20.29 -31.06
N LYS A 779 15.63 20.44 -32.34
CA LYS A 779 17.01 20.19 -32.79
C LYS A 779 18.01 21.11 -32.08
N THR A 780 17.68 22.39 -31.93
CA THR A 780 18.51 23.36 -31.18
C THR A 780 18.70 22.88 -29.75
N TYR A 781 17.62 22.53 -29.04
CA TYR A 781 17.69 22.09 -27.64
C TYR A 781 18.50 20.81 -27.46
N LEU A 782 18.35 19.84 -28.36
CA LEU A 782 19.09 18.57 -28.31
C LEU A 782 20.58 18.76 -28.59
N ALA A 783 20.96 19.70 -29.46
CA ALA A 783 22.35 20.01 -29.77
C ALA A 783 23.01 20.87 -28.68
N ASP A 784 22.33 21.93 -28.23
CA ASP A 784 22.76 22.80 -27.14
C ASP A 784 21.57 23.50 -26.47
N SER A 785 21.13 22.96 -25.33
CA SER A 785 20.05 23.53 -24.52
C SER A 785 20.33 24.96 -24.00
N ALA A 786 21.59 25.43 -24.07
CA ALA A 786 22.02 26.77 -23.66
C ALA A 786 22.31 27.72 -24.84
N ALA A 787 21.99 27.31 -26.07
CA ALA A 787 22.18 28.14 -27.26
C ALA A 787 21.45 29.50 -27.13
N GLU A 788 22.10 30.57 -27.60
CA GLU A 788 21.48 31.91 -27.63
C GLU A 788 20.56 32.10 -28.86
N TYR A 789 20.82 31.35 -29.94
CA TYR A 789 20.10 31.43 -31.21
C TYR A 789 19.67 30.04 -31.68
N LEU A 790 18.59 29.96 -32.46
CA LEU A 790 18.19 28.73 -33.13
C LEU A 790 19.28 28.26 -34.08
N LEU A 791 19.53 26.96 -34.12
CA LEU A 791 20.52 26.34 -34.99
C LEU A 791 19.85 25.85 -36.28
N ASP A 792 20.43 26.18 -37.43
CA ASP A 792 19.97 25.64 -38.72
C ASP A 792 20.27 24.14 -38.88
N ALA A 793 19.85 23.56 -40.00
CA ALA A 793 20.07 22.14 -40.29
C ALA A 793 21.56 21.74 -40.35
N ASP A 794 22.46 22.71 -40.57
CA ASP A 794 23.92 22.53 -40.60
C ASP A 794 24.58 22.85 -39.24
N GLY A 795 23.79 23.14 -38.19
CA GLY A 795 24.25 23.44 -36.84
C GLY A 795 24.80 24.86 -36.65
N ASN A 796 24.51 25.79 -37.56
CA ASN A 796 24.95 27.19 -37.44
C ASN A 796 23.86 28.05 -36.80
N GLU A 797 24.28 29.05 -36.02
CA GLU A 797 23.38 30.06 -35.46
C GLU A 797 22.62 30.80 -36.57
N THR A 798 21.30 30.84 -36.44
CA THR A 798 20.41 31.67 -37.24
C THR A 798 20.30 33.07 -36.64
N GLU A 799 19.54 33.96 -37.29
CA GLU A 799 19.22 35.29 -36.73
C GLU A 799 18.09 35.24 -35.68
N GLU A 800 17.45 34.09 -35.46
CA GLU A 800 16.34 33.93 -34.52
C GLU A 800 16.84 33.51 -33.13
N GLU A 801 16.53 34.30 -32.10
CA GLU A 801 16.93 34.01 -30.72
C GLU A 801 16.22 32.76 -30.17
N PHE A 802 16.96 31.87 -29.51
CA PHE A 802 16.39 30.73 -28.78
C PHE A 802 16.03 31.17 -27.36
N THR A 803 14.76 31.49 -27.14
CA THR A 803 14.30 32.08 -25.89
C THR A 803 14.04 31.03 -24.79
N THR A 804 14.00 31.48 -23.52
CA THR A 804 13.60 30.60 -22.40
C THR A 804 12.19 30.01 -22.56
N ALA A 805 11.26 30.76 -23.16
CA ALA A 805 9.91 30.28 -23.43
C ALA A 805 9.91 29.15 -24.47
N MET A 806 10.73 29.27 -25.52
CA MET A 806 10.97 28.23 -26.50
C MET A 806 11.55 26.96 -25.86
N GLY A 807 12.58 27.10 -25.01
CA GLY A 807 13.15 25.98 -24.26
C GLY A 807 12.14 25.31 -23.33
N THR A 808 11.29 26.10 -22.67
CA THR A 808 10.22 25.58 -21.79
C THR A 808 9.17 24.79 -22.57
N ALA A 809 8.82 25.21 -23.79
CA ALA A 809 7.92 24.46 -24.66
C ALA A 809 8.53 23.10 -25.05
N VAL A 810 9.82 23.05 -25.36
CA VAL A 810 10.52 21.77 -25.62
C VAL A 810 10.45 20.85 -24.39
N THR A 811 10.79 21.35 -23.20
CA THR A 811 10.80 20.51 -21.99
C THR A 811 9.42 20.08 -21.54
N SER A 812 8.37 20.87 -21.81
CA SER A 812 7.00 20.57 -21.37
C SER A 812 6.30 19.55 -22.27
N PHE A 813 6.56 19.57 -23.57
CA PHE A 813 5.82 18.74 -24.54
C PHE A 813 6.68 17.65 -25.17
N PHE A 814 7.89 17.97 -25.61
CA PHE A 814 8.72 17.01 -26.34
C PHE A 814 9.47 16.05 -25.40
N THR A 815 10.07 16.56 -24.32
CA THR A 815 10.88 15.74 -23.42
C THR A 815 10.10 14.56 -22.81
N PRO A 816 8.87 14.70 -22.28
CA PRO A 816 8.13 13.58 -21.72
C PRO A 816 7.87 12.46 -22.73
N VAL A 817 7.44 12.83 -23.94
CA VAL A 817 7.18 11.89 -25.04
C VAL A 817 8.49 11.18 -25.46
N LYS A 818 9.61 11.92 -25.55
CA LYS A 818 10.92 11.32 -25.88
C LYS A 818 11.39 10.38 -24.78
N THR A 819 11.27 10.78 -23.52
CA THR A 819 11.69 9.97 -22.38
C THR A 819 10.96 8.64 -22.36
N GLU A 820 9.64 8.64 -22.58
CA GLU A 820 8.86 7.40 -22.66
C GLU A 820 9.27 6.53 -23.85
N LEU A 821 9.42 7.13 -25.03
CA LEU A 821 9.75 6.41 -26.26
C LEU A 821 11.18 5.80 -26.24
N THR A 822 12.13 6.49 -25.61
CA THR A 822 13.49 5.97 -25.35
C THR A 822 13.60 5.20 -24.04
N GLY A 823 12.47 5.03 -23.34
CA GLY A 823 12.36 4.35 -22.06
C GLY A 823 12.47 2.83 -22.20
N THR A 824 12.57 2.16 -21.05
CA THR A 824 12.73 0.71 -20.99
C THR A 824 11.50 -0.02 -21.53
N ASP A 825 10.30 0.42 -21.15
CA ASP A 825 9.06 -0.29 -21.44
C ASP A 825 8.72 -0.25 -22.94
N TYR A 826 8.79 0.94 -23.56
CA TYR A 826 8.60 1.07 -25.01
C TYR A 826 9.65 0.27 -25.79
N SER A 827 10.93 0.34 -25.38
CA SER A 827 12.00 -0.45 -26.00
C SER A 827 11.75 -1.96 -25.88
N ASN A 828 11.28 -2.43 -24.73
CA ASN A 828 10.95 -3.84 -24.49
C ASN A 828 9.79 -4.28 -25.39
N ILE A 829 8.71 -3.49 -25.50
CA ILE A 829 7.58 -3.78 -26.40
C ILE A 829 8.06 -3.99 -27.83
N GLN A 830 8.92 -3.10 -28.34
CA GLN A 830 9.46 -3.23 -29.70
C GLN A 830 10.30 -4.50 -29.86
N LEU A 831 11.21 -4.76 -28.91
CA LEU A 831 12.10 -5.93 -28.97
C LEU A 831 11.31 -7.25 -28.90
N PHE A 832 10.35 -7.36 -27.99
CA PHE A 832 9.53 -8.57 -27.82
C PHE A 832 8.60 -8.78 -29.02
N SER A 833 8.01 -7.70 -29.54
CA SER A 833 7.18 -7.77 -30.75
C SER A 833 7.98 -8.27 -31.96
N GLN A 834 9.21 -7.79 -32.14
CA GLN A 834 10.10 -8.27 -33.19
C GLN A 834 10.53 -9.72 -32.96
N MET A 835 10.79 -10.11 -31.71
CA MET A 835 11.19 -11.47 -31.35
C MET A 835 10.15 -12.53 -31.74
N LYS A 836 8.85 -12.20 -31.68
CA LYS A 836 7.76 -13.06 -32.15
C LYS A 836 7.89 -13.42 -33.64
N ALA A 837 8.48 -12.55 -34.45
CA ALA A 837 8.66 -12.72 -35.89
C ALA A 837 9.95 -13.48 -36.29
N LEU A 838 10.86 -13.74 -35.35
CA LEU A 838 12.12 -14.42 -35.62
C LEU A 838 11.92 -15.90 -35.98
N ASP A 839 12.81 -16.42 -36.82
CA ASP A 839 12.95 -17.85 -37.09
C ASP A 839 13.74 -18.50 -35.94
N ILE A 840 13.02 -19.05 -34.96
CA ILE A 840 13.58 -19.65 -33.75
C ILE A 840 13.27 -21.14 -33.76
N THR A 841 14.32 -21.95 -33.64
CA THR A 841 14.21 -23.39 -33.43
C THR A 841 14.54 -23.72 -31.98
N PHE A 842 13.54 -24.21 -31.25
CA PHE A 842 13.74 -24.80 -29.93
C PHE A 842 14.01 -26.30 -30.07
N ASN A 843 15.13 -26.77 -29.54
CA ASN A 843 15.48 -28.19 -29.51
C ASN A 843 15.17 -28.84 -28.15
N GLY A 844 14.89 -28.03 -27.12
CA GLY A 844 14.32 -28.45 -25.84
C GLY A 844 12.88 -28.94 -25.97
N GLY A 845 12.44 -29.80 -25.04
CA GLY A 845 11.12 -30.42 -25.06
C GLY A 845 10.09 -29.84 -24.09
N ASN A 846 10.48 -28.84 -23.29
CA ASN A 846 9.69 -28.42 -22.12
C ASN A 846 8.72 -27.27 -22.37
N TYR A 847 8.79 -26.59 -23.52
CA TYR A 847 7.80 -25.61 -23.92
C TYR A 847 7.72 -25.47 -25.45
N THR A 848 6.60 -24.95 -25.94
CA THR A 848 6.35 -24.73 -27.37
C THR A 848 6.59 -23.28 -27.80
N ARG A 849 6.60 -23.05 -29.13
CA ARG A 849 6.65 -21.69 -29.69
C ARG A 849 5.42 -20.86 -29.30
N GLU A 850 4.26 -21.51 -29.17
CA GLU A 850 3.03 -20.86 -28.72
C GLU A 850 3.13 -20.39 -27.26
N GLU A 851 3.61 -21.24 -26.35
CA GLU A 851 3.84 -20.87 -24.94
C GLU A 851 4.87 -19.75 -24.79
N PHE A 852 5.93 -19.78 -25.62
CA PHE A 852 6.92 -18.71 -25.67
C PHE A 852 6.32 -17.38 -26.15
N ASN A 853 5.47 -17.41 -27.18
CA ASN A 853 4.80 -16.19 -27.67
C ASN A 853 3.77 -15.66 -26.67
N ALA A 854 3.06 -16.53 -25.95
CA ALA A 854 2.15 -16.13 -24.88
C ALA A 854 2.91 -15.41 -23.75
N PHE A 855 4.09 -15.93 -23.36
CA PHE A 855 4.96 -15.24 -22.41
C PHE A 855 5.35 -13.84 -22.89
N LEU A 856 5.74 -13.69 -24.16
CA LEU A 856 6.07 -12.38 -24.73
C LEU A 856 4.88 -11.42 -24.74
N ASP A 857 3.66 -11.92 -24.99
CA ASP A 857 2.44 -11.10 -24.96
C ASP A 857 2.15 -10.56 -23.56
N LEU A 858 2.34 -11.37 -22.51
CA LEU A 858 2.23 -10.91 -21.13
C LEU A 858 3.29 -9.86 -20.77
N GLN A 859 4.53 -10.04 -21.23
CA GLN A 859 5.60 -9.05 -21.02
C GLN A 859 5.34 -7.73 -21.77
N ILE A 860 4.72 -7.81 -22.95
CA ILE A 860 4.29 -6.63 -23.72
C ILE A 860 3.16 -5.90 -23.00
N ALA A 861 2.13 -6.62 -22.54
CA ALA A 861 0.99 -6.03 -21.82
C ALA A 861 1.45 -5.29 -20.55
N ALA A 862 2.27 -5.93 -19.71
CA ALA A 862 2.81 -5.30 -18.51
C ALA A 862 3.66 -4.04 -18.81
N SER A 863 4.39 -4.03 -19.93
CA SER A 863 5.14 -2.85 -20.37
C SER A 863 4.21 -1.75 -20.90
N ASP A 864 3.12 -2.11 -21.58
CA ASP A 864 2.16 -1.18 -22.19
C ASP A 864 1.35 -0.41 -21.14
N GLU A 865 0.94 -1.08 -20.07
CA GLU A 865 0.27 -0.47 -18.92
C GLU A 865 1.11 0.61 -18.22
N SER A 866 2.44 0.52 -18.35
CA SER A 866 3.39 1.48 -17.77
C SER A 866 3.58 2.73 -18.65
N LEU A 867 3.02 2.78 -19.86
CA LEU A 867 3.18 3.89 -20.79
C LEU A 867 2.03 4.91 -20.65
N ALA A 868 2.38 6.18 -20.50
CA ALA A 868 1.41 7.28 -20.36
C ALA A 868 0.93 7.82 -21.72
N TYR A 869 1.80 7.93 -22.71
CA TYR A 869 1.52 8.55 -24.02
C TYR A 869 1.35 7.52 -25.14
N PHE A 870 2.04 6.39 -25.05
CA PHE A 870 2.08 5.36 -26.09
C PHE A 870 1.30 4.08 -25.76
N GLY A 871 0.82 3.93 -24.52
CA GLY A 871 0.04 2.77 -24.08
C GLY A 871 -1.36 2.70 -24.69
N THR A 872 -1.93 1.50 -24.73
CA THR A 872 -3.33 1.25 -25.12
C THR A 872 -4.24 1.33 -23.89
N LYS A 873 -4.76 2.52 -23.59
CA LYS A 873 -5.81 2.70 -22.58
C LYS A 873 -7.19 2.32 -23.13
#